data_AF-A0A3M1WDQ3-F1
#
_entry.id   AF-A0A3M1WDQ3-F1
#
_cell.length_a   1.000
_cell.length_b   1.000
_cell.length_c   1.000
_cell.angle_alpha   90.00
_cell.angle_beta   90.00
_cell.angle_gamma   90.00
#
_symmetry.space_group_name_H-M   'P 1'
#
loop_
_entity.id
_entity.type
_entity.pdbx_description
1 polymer ?
#
loop_
_entity_poly.entity_id
_entity_poly.type
_entity_poly.pdbx_seq_one_letter_code
_entity_poly.pdbx_strand_id
1 'polypeptide(L)'
;MTQANILIVGVGGQGVVLASDIIATAALKRGYDVKKSEIHGMSQRGGAVFSHVRYGERVYSPIIPRGQVDVLVAFEMLEALRWIDHLRPGGTVIVNREHIPPPVVFTSKTLRYPSDAEGKLRQAAHRVIEVDAMDEAKALGDPRVANAVMLGALSTCLDFRPDEWREAFKVRVPPATLEKNLAAFEAGRRRSTAPVMKKRVAPIWNPKVETQAREEMIALQSERLRRLVAYLYERVPFYQRAFKERGIKPAHVRSLSFLRQLPFTEKEDLRRHYPFGLLAVPKEEVITIHASSGTTGKLTVSSYTQKDLAVWSEAMARGMTAAGVTKTDVVQNAYGYGLFSGGFGFHLGAERIGAMVVPVSTGVTERQLMLMEDFGSTVLACTPSFALYLAEEAHRREINRQALKLRLGLFGAEPWSEQTRRQIEARWGITAYDCYGLSEIIGPGVAFECCEQGFLHINEDLFLPEIIDPETLEPLPEGEQGELVLTTLRREAMPLLRYRTRDITRLIYGPCPCGRTLVRMDRITGRTDDMLIIRGVNVFPSQIEEVLVGLEGVEPHYQLVLRREGPLDRLEIRVEIEERFYCQGPDTRRQLAERIAEKVRHTIGLSVQVNVVAPRTIDRSLGKAKRVVDLRGEPQGHPS
;
A
#
# COMPACT_ATOMS: atom_id res chain seq x y z
N MET A 1 1.81 -20.90 2.78
CA MET A 1 1.60 -20.62 1.34
C MET A 1 0.49 -19.61 1.20
N THR A 2 0.88 -18.43 0.72
CA THR A 2 0.10 -17.33 0.17
C THR A 2 -0.97 -17.83 -0.79
N GLN A 3 -2.21 -17.45 -0.53
CA GLN A 3 -3.39 -17.74 -1.34
C GLN A 3 -3.22 -17.22 -2.78
N ALA A 4 -3.65 -18.00 -3.78
CA ALA A 4 -3.68 -17.63 -5.19
C ALA A 4 -5.11 -17.35 -5.64
N ASN A 5 -5.31 -16.30 -6.44
CA ASN A 5 -6.59 -15.82 -6.92
C ASN A 5 -6.63 -15.85 -8.46
N ILE A 6 -7.40 -16.77 -9.04
CA ILE A 6 -7.58 -16.91 -10.48
C ILE A 6 -9.00 -16.51 -10.84
N LEU A 7 -9.14 -15.56 -11.75
CA LEU A 7 -10.43 -15.19 -12.32
C LEU A 7 -10.48 -15.68 -13.75
N ILE A 8 -11.53 -16.42 -14.08
CA ILE A 8 -11.72 -17.04 -15.39
C ILE A 8 -12.95 -16.42 -16.00
N VAL A 9 -12.85 -15.87 -17.20
CA VAL A 9 -13.91 -15.12 -17.87
C VAL A 9 -14.05 -15.55 -19.32
N GLY A 10 -15.25 -15.48 -19.86
CA GLY A 10 -15.51 -15.82 -21.25
C GLY A 10 -16.97 -15.66 -21.61
N VAL A 11 -17.36 -16.18 -22.76
CA VAL A 11 -18.75 -16.26 -23.20
C VAL A 11 -19.31 -17.67 -23.03
N GLY A 12 -20.64 -17.76 -22.91
CA GLY A 12 -21.33 -19.05 -22.78
C GLY A 12 -20.95 -20.03 -23.89
N GLY A 13 -20.56 -21.25 -23.49
CA GLY A 13 -20.13 -22.32 -24.41
C GLY A 13 -18.62 -22.55 -24.50
N GLN A 14 -17.79 -21.66 -23.94
CA GLN A 14 -16.31 -21.79 -23.99
C GLN A 14 -15.70 -22.67 -22.88
N GLY A 15 -16.52 -23.28 -22.02
CA GLY A 15 -16.03 -24.20 -21.00
C GLY A 15 -15.38 -23.54 -19.77
N VAL A 16 -15.75 -22.30 -19.44
CA VAL A 16 -15.26 -21.55 -18.25
C VAL A 16 -15.41 -22.35 -16.94
N VAL A 17 -16.57 -22.98 -16.73
CA VAL A 17 -16.86 -23.77 -15.52
C VAL A 17 -16.02 -25.06 -15.48
N LEU A 18 -15.88 -25.74 -16.62
CA LEU A 18 -15.02 -26.92 -16.70
C LEU A 18 -13.55 -26.55 -16.43
N ALA A 19 -13.10 -25.41 -16.94
CA ALA A 19 -11.76 -24.92 -16.70
C ALA A 19 -11.51 -24.61 -15.21
N SER A 20 -12.45 -23.94 -14.55
CA SER A 20 -12.37 -23.65 -13.12
C SER A 20 -12.38 -24.93 -12.26
N ASP A 21 -13.17 -25.94 -12.64
CA ASP A 21 -13.21 -27.24 -11.98
C ASP A 21 -11.89 -28.02 -12.10
N ILE A 22 -11.25 -27.99 -13.27
CA ILE A 22 -9.95 -28.63 -13.48
C ILE A 22 -8.89 -27.98 -12.58
N ILE A 23 -8.84 -26.65 -12.53
CA ILE A 23 -7.89 -25.91 -11.67
C ILE A 23 -8.14 -26.24 -10.19
N ALA A 24 -9.39 -26.18 -9.75
CA ALA A 24 -9.75 -26.50 -8.36
C ALA A 24 -9.37 -27.93 -7.99
N THR A 25 -9.56 -28.88 -8.92
CA THR A 25 -9.20 -30.30 -8.70
C THR A 25 -7.69 -30.49 -8.62
N ALA A 26 -6.91 -29.81 -9.46
CA ALA A 26 -5.45 -29.83 -9.39
C ALA A 26 -4.94 -29.25 -8.04
N ALA A 27 -5.53 -28.14 -7.59
CA ALA A 27 -5.20 -27.51 -6.31
C ALA A 27 -5.56 -28.41 -5.10
N LEU A 28 -6.73 -29.04 -5.10
CA LEU A 28 -7.16 -29.98 -4.06
C LEU A 28 -6.21 -31.19 -3.97
N LYS A 29 -5.80 -31.77 -5.11
CA LYS A 29 -4.85 -32.89 -5.14
C LYS A 29 -3.50 -32.54 -4.51
N ARG A 30 -3.09 -31.27 -4.62
CA ARG A 30 -1.87 -30.76 -4.01
C ARG A 30 -1.99 -30.50 -2.49
N GLY A 31 -3.20 -30.63 -1.94
CA GLY A 31 -3.48 -30.45 -0.52
C GLY A 31 -3.82 -29.02 -0.11
N TYR A 32 -4.18 -28.16 -1.06
CA TYR A 32 -4.66 -26.81 -0.73
C TYR A 32 -6.14 -26.81 -0.32
N ASP A 33 -6.51 -25.88 0.55
CA ASP A 33 -7.87 -25.43 0.72
C ASP A 33 -8.27 -24.64 -0.54
N VAL A 34 -9.47 -24.91 -1.08
CA VAL A 34 -9.95 -24.36 -2.35
C VAL A 34 -11.38 -23.88 -2.18
N LYS A 35 -11.63 -22.62 -2.54
CA LYS A 35 -12.97 -22.06 -2.68
C LYS A 35 -13.20 -21.57 -4.10
N LYS A 36 -14.34 -21.95 -4.66
CA LYS A 36 -14.77 -21.57 -6.00
C LYS A 36 -16.14 -20.88 -5.90
N SER A 37 -16.34 -19.85 -6.70
CA SER A 37 -17.67 -19.27 -6.95
C SER A 37 -17.82 -19.02 -8.44
N GLU A 38 -18.98 -19.30 -8.98
CA GLU A 38 -19.26 -19.13 -10.41
C GLU A 38 -20.64 -18.55 -10.63
N ILE A 39 -20.73 -17.70 -11.63
CA ILE A 39 -22.01 -17.25 -12.14
C ILE A 39 -22.25 -17.99 -13.44
N HIS A 40 -23.16 -18.95 -13.37
CA HIS A 40 -23.91 -19.42 -14.53
C HIS A 40 -24.75 -18.22 -14.96
N GLY A 41 -24.25 -17.37 -15.85
CA GLY A 41 -25.09 -16.33 -16.41
C GLY A 41 -26.40 -16.99 -16.88
N MET A 42 -27.55 -16.35 -16.70
CA MET A 42 -28.81 -16.72 -17.37
C MET A 42 -28.71 -16.61 -18.91
N SER A 43 -27.50 -16.69 -19.46
CA SER A 43 -27.12 -16.24 -20.78
C SER A 43 -26.99 -17.43 -21.71
N GLN A 44 -28.11 -17.77 -22.32
CA GLN A 44 -28.15 -18.54 -23.56
C GLN A 44 -27.15 -17.94 -24.58
N ARG A 45 -26.35 -18.79 -25.25
CA ARG A 45 -25.59 -18.51 -26.49
C ARG A 45 -25.07 -17.05 -26.65
N GLY A 46 -24.08 -16.65 -25.85
CA GLY A 46 -23.30 -15.42 -26.11
C GLY A 46 -23.23 -14.36 -25.00
N GLY A 47 -23.71 -14.63 -23.78
CA GLY A 47 -23.46 -13.72 -22.64
C GLY A 47 -22.23 -14.09 -21.81
N ALA A 48 -21.82 -13.15 -20.95
CA ALA A 48 -20.63 -13.24 -20.11
C ALA A 48 -20.78 -14.31 -19.01
N VAL A 49 -19.74 -15.13 -18.86
CA VAL A 49 -19.60 -16.18 -17.85
C VAL A 49 -18.29 -15.98 -17.14
N PHE A 50 -18.30 -16.11 -15.81
CA PHE A 50 -17.09 -15.98 -15.02
C PHE A 50 -17.07 -16.91 -13.81
N SER A 51 -15.86 -17.27 -13.39
CA SER A 51 -15.59 -18.14 -12.25
C SER A 51 -14.38 -17.65 -11.47
N HIS A 52 -14.55 -17.50 -10.16
CA HIS A 52 -13.49 -17.21 -9.20
C HIS A 52 -12.96 -18.53 -8.64
N VAL A 53 -11.65 -18.74 -8.72
CA VAL A 53 -10.96 -19.86 -8.08
C VAL A 53 -9.92 -19.29 -7.12
N ARG A 54 -10.05 -19.61 -5.84
CA ARG A 54 -9.09 -19.23 -4.79
C ARG A 54 -8.56 -20.49 -4.12
N TYR A 55 -7.24 -20.63 -4.03
CA TYR A 55 -6.62 -21.76 -3.35
C TYR A 55 -5.40 -21.35 -2.51
N GLY A 56 -5.11 -22.08 -1.44
CA GLY A 56 -3.96 -21.83 -0.56
C GLY A 56 -3.95 -22.78 0.63
N GLU A 57 -3.13 -22.53 1.65
CA GLU A 57 -3.19 -23.31 2.90
C GLU A 57 -4.54 -23.14 3.63
N ARG A 58 -5.15 -21.95 3.51
CA ARG A 58 -6.47 -21.64 4.05
C ARG A 58 -7.12 -20.53 3.24
N VAL A 59 -8.41 -20.71 2.89
CA VAL A 59 -9.17 -19.81 2.03
C VAL A 59 -10.46 -19.42 2.76
N TYR A 60 -10.65 -18.14 3.07
CA TYR A 60 -11.80 -17.70 3.87
C TYR A 60 -13.04 -17.37 3.03
N SER A 61 -12.86 -16.83 1.82
CA SER A 61 -13.95 -16.40 0.93
C SER A 61 -13.76 -16.98 -0.47
N PRO A 62 -14.84 -17.32 -1.19
CA PRO A 62 -14.76 -17.77 -2.59
C PRO A 62 -14.65 -16.61 -3.61
N ILE A 63 -15.00 -15.37 -3.22
CA ILE A 63 -14.99 -14.21 -4.12
C ILE A 63 -13.64 -13.52 -4.07
N ILE A 64 -13.09 -13.16 -5.23
CA ILE A 64 -11.83 -12.40 -5.34
C ILE A 64 -12.17 -10.90 -5.35
N PRO A 65 -11.62 -10.09 -4.42
CA PRO A 65 -11.79 -8.64 -4.46
C PRO A 65 -11.18 -8.03 -5.74
N ARG A 66 -11.74 -6.90 -6.20
CA ARG A 66 -11.19 -6.13 -7.31
C ARG A 66 -9.75 -5.69 -7.01
N GLY A 67 -8.87 -5.79 -8.00
CA GLY A 67 -7.44 -5.52 -7.85
C GLY A 67 -6.64 -6.61 -7.12
N GLN A 68 -7.22 -7.80 -6.90
CA GLN A 68 -6.53 -8.92 -6.23
C GLN A 68 -6.42 -10.19 -7.10
N VAL A 69 -6.84 -10.16 -8.36
CA VAL A 69 -6.66 -11.29 -9.28
C VAL A 69 -5.19 -11.41 -9.66
N ASP A 70 -4.58 -12.57 -9.38
CA ASP A 70 -3.21 -12.89 -9.78
C ASP A 70 -3.12 -13.21 -11.28
N VAL A 71 -4.07 -14.03 -11.75
CA VAL A 71 -4.16 -14.44 -13.14
C VAL A 71 -5.58 -14.29 -13.64
N LEU A 72 -5.76 -13.44 -14.66
CA LEU A 72 -7.01 -13.32 -15.41
C LEU A 72 -6.93 -14.22 -16.64
N VAL A 73 -7.72 -15.29 -16.68
CA VAL A 73 -7.82 -16.20 -17.82
C VAL A 73 -9.06 -15.86 -18.60
N ALA A 74 -8.89 -15.24 -19.76
CA ALA A 74 -9.97 -14.79 -20.61
C ALA A 74 -10.05 -15.63 -21.88
N PHE A 75 -11.21 -16.23 -22.11
CA PHE A 75 -11.48 -17.03 -23.30
C PHE A 75 -11.89 -16.19 -24.52
N GLU A 76 -12.03 -14.88 -24.32
CA GLU A 76 -12.46 -13.91 -25.34
C GLU A 76 -11.86 -12.53 -24.98
N MET A 77 -11.44 -11.77 -25.98
CA MET A 77 -10.64 -10.54 -25.80
C MET A 77 -11.41 -9.38 -25.13
N LEU A 78 -12.69 -9.18 -25.44
CA LEU A 78 -13.52 -8.15 -24.84
C LEU A 78 -13.86 -8.48 -23.39
N GLU A 79 -14.02 -9.76 -23.05
CA GLU A 79 -14.18 -10.18 -21.65
C GLU A 79 -12.89 -9.95 -20.85
N ALA A 80 -11.70 -10.11 -21.42
CA ALA A 80 -10.46 -9.71 -20.75
C ALA A 80 -10.48 -8.22 -20.39
N LEU A 81 -10.89 -7.36 -21.32
CA LEU A 81 -10.99 -5.90 -21.10
C LEU A 81 -12.04 -5.54 -20.06
N ARG A 82 -13.20 -6.20 -20.09
CA ARG A 82 -14.30 -5.95 -19.14
C ARG A 82 -13.88 -6.21 -17.69
N TRP A 83 -12.99 -7.19 -17.50
CA TRP A 83 -12.56 -7.63 -16.17
C TRP A 83 -11.17 -7.16 -15.78
N ILE A 84 -10.50 -6.36 -16.61
CA ILE A 84 -9.09 -5.98 -16.43
C ILE A 84 -8.82 -5.30 -15.08
N ASP A 85 -9.77 -4.52 -14.57
CA ASP A 85 -9.63 -3.82 -13.28
C ASP A 85 -9.67 -4.75 -12.07
N HIS A 86 -10.00 -6.04 -12.26
CA HIS A 86 -9.90 -7.04 -11.20
C HIS A 86 -8.45 -7.54 -11.05
N LEU A 87 -7.64 -7.40 -12.09
CA LEU A 87 -6.23 -7.77 -12.09
C LEU A 87 -5.46 -6.88 -11.11
N ARG A 88 -4.60 -7.50 -10.31
CA ARG A 88 -3.70 -6.75 -9.44
C ARG A 88 -2.56 -6.11 -10.24
N PRO A 89 -1.89 -5.07 -9.70
CA PRO A 89 -0.62 -4.61 -10.24
C PRO A 89 0.40 -5.74 -10.40
N GLY A 90 1.00 -5.86 -11.58
CA GLY A 90 1.91 -6.95 -11.94
C GLY A 90 1.24 -8.32 -12.13
N GLY A 91 -0.10 -8.41 -12.14
CA GLY A 91 -0.85 -9.62 -12.47
C GLY A 91 -0.68 -10.01 -13.94
N THR A 92 -1.01 -11.27 -14.25
CA THR A 92 -0.88 -11.82 -15.61
C THR A 92 -2.25 -11.99 -16.25
N VAL A 93 -2.41 -11.54 -17.49
CA VAL A 93 -3.55 -11.87 -18.33
C VAL A 93 -3.16 -13.01 -19.27
N ILE A 94 -3.98 -14.05 -19.35
CA ILE A 94 -3.90 -15.09 -20.39
C ILE A 94 -5.17 -14.98 -21.20
N VAL A 95 -5.07 -14.56 -22.46
CA VAL A 95 -6.22 -14.23 -23.29
C VAL A 95 -6.22 -15.02 -24.59
N ASN A 96 -7.37 -15.60 -24.93
CA ASN A 96 -7.59 -16.20 -26.24
C ASN A 96 -7.85 -15.09 -27.27
N ARG A 97 -7.20 -15.16 -28.44
CA ARG A 97 -7.38 -14.15 -29.51
C ARG A 97 -8.73 -14.21 -30.23
N GLU A 98 -9.61 -15.09 -29.80
CA GLU A 98 -10.93 -15.23 -30.40
C GLU A 98 -11.79 -13.98 -30.16
N HIS A 99 -12.43 -13.51 -31.25
CA HIS A 99 -13.35 -12.37 -31.23
C HIS A 99 -14.77 -12.88 -31.36
N ILE A 100 -15.54 -12.80 -30.27
CA ILE A 100 -16.95 -13.16 -30.26
C ILE A 100 -17.75 -11.91 -29.90
N PRO A 101 -18.32 -11.21 -30.90
CA PRO A 101 -19.10 -10.02 -30.63
C PRO A 101 -20.30 -10.37 -29.73
N PRO A 102 -20.54 -9.62 -28.65
CA PRO A 102 -21.70 -9.85 -27.80
C PRO A 102 -22.98 -9.55 -28.60
N PRO A 103 -24.13 -10.17 -28.27
CA PRO A 103 -25.39 -10.00 -29.00
C PRO A 103 -25.79 -8.53 -29.25
N VAL A 104 -25.47 -7.64 -28.31
CA VAL A 104 -25.73 -6.20 -28.40
C VAL A 104 -24.99 -5.51 -29.54
N VAL A 105 -23.83 -6.02 -29.98
CA VAL A 105 -23.09 -5.50 -31.13
C VAL A 105 -23.82 -5.83 -32.44
N PHE A 106 -24.49 -6.98 -32.51
CA PHE A 106 -25.29 -7.35 -33.68
C PHE A 106 -26.62 -6.59 -33.77
N THR A 107 -27.23 -6.26 -32.62
CA THR A 107 -28.53 -5.57 -32.57
C THR A 107 -28.42 -4.04 -32.57
N SER A 108 -27.25 -3.49 -32.26
CA SER A 108 -27.02 -2.05 -32.21
C SER A 108 -26.50 -1.48 -33.53
N LYS A 109 -27.07 -0.35 -33.96
CA LYS A 109 -26.56 0.41 -35.13
C LYS A 109 -25.29 1.20 -34.81
N THR A 110 -25.01 1.49 -33.54
CA THR A 110 -23.93 2.38 -33.09
C THR A 110 -22.80 1.66 -32.35
N LEU A 111 -23.06 0.56 -31.66
CA LEU A 111 -22.03 -0.18 -30.92
C LEU A 111 -21.23 -1.06 -31.87
N ARG A 112 -19.91 -1.09 -31.66
CA ARG A 112 -18.95 -1.90 -32.43
C ARG A 112 -18.02 -2.61 -31.45
N TYR A 113 -17.55 -3.78 -31.86
CA TYR A 113 -16.46 -4.44 -31.16
C TYR A 113 -15.20 -3.54 -31.26
N PRO A 114 -14.46 -3.30 -30.17
CA PRO A 114 -13.29 -2.44 -30.22
C PRO A 114 -12.25 -2.96 -31.21
N SER A 115 -11.85 -2.13 -32.18
CA SER A 115 -10.85 -2.51 -33.19
C SER A 115 -9.44 -2.70 -32.63
N ASP A 116 -9.12 -2.05 -31.51
CA ASP A 116 -7.84 -2.15 -30.80
C ASP A 116 -8.04 -2.73 -29.38
N ALA A 117 -8.66 -3.91 -29.29
CA ALA A 117 -8.82 -4.58 -28.01
C ALA A 117 -7.48 -5.07 -27.43
N GLU A 118 -6.59 -5.54 -28.30
CA GLU A 118 -5.26 -6.04 -27.94
C GLU A 118 -4.35 -4.92 -27.40
N GLY A 119 -4.25 -3.78 -28.10
CA GLY A 119 -3.46 -2.64 -27.65
C GLY A 119 -3.95 -2.12 -26.30
N LYS A 120 -5.27 -2.05 -26.10
CA LYS A 120 -5.87 -1.66 -24.82
C LYS A 120 -5.52 -2.61 -23.68
N LEU A 121 -5.51 -3.92 -23.91
CA LEU A 121 -5.07 -4.89 -22.89
C LEU A 121 -3.60 -4.75 -22.55
N ARG A 122 -2.74 -4.58 -23.56
CA ARG A 122 -1.29 -4.38 -23.35
C ARG A 122 -0.97 -3.07 -22.64
N GLN A 123 -1.80 -2.05 -22.80
CA GLN A 123 -1.69 -0.80 -22.05
C GLN A 123 -2.15 -0.96 -20.59
N ALA A 124 -3.20 -1.76 -20.35
CA ALA A 124 -3.82 -1.91 -19.05
C ALA A 124 -3.15 -2.97 -18.14
N ALA A 125 -2.49 -3.98 -18.71
CA ALA A 125 -1.83 -5.04 -17.94
C ALA A 125 -0.32 -5.07 -18.19
N HIS A 126 0.43 -5.23 -17.08
CA HIS A 126 1.89 -5.38 -17.12
C HIS A 126 2.33 -6.62 -17.91
N ARG A 127 1.51 -7.66 -17.96
CA ARG A 127 1.84 -8.92 -18.65
C ARG A 127 0.60 -9.53 -19.31
N VAL A 128 0.65 -9.69 -20.63
CA VAL A 128 -0.40 -10.31 -21.44
C VAL A 128 0.21 -11.49 -22.20
N ILE A 129 -0.40 -12.66 -22.05
CA ILE A 129 -0.08 -13.89 -22.78
C ILE A 129 -1.24 -14.16 -23.72
N GLU A 130 -1.01 -13.96 -25.01
CA GLU A 130 -2.00 -14.24 -26.05
C GLU A 130 -1.87 -15.68 -26.53
N VAL A 131 -3.00 -16.35 -26.67
CA VAL A 131 -3.07 -17.75 -27.10
C VAL A 131 -4.07 -17.86 -28.24
N ASP A 132 -3.66 -18.42 -29.37
CA ASP A 132 -4.56 -18.74 -30.49
C ASP A 132 -5.25 -20.10 -30.22
N ALA A 133 -6.01 -20.18 -29.11
CA ALA A 133 -6.50 -21.45 -28.57
C ALA A 133 -7.48 -22.16 -29.52
N MET A 134 -8.28 -21.40 -30.25
CA MET A 134 -9.23 -21.93 -31.22
C MET A 134 -8.54 -22.54 -32.44
N ASP A 135 -7.48 -21.91 -32.94
CA ASP A 135 -6.75 -22.43 -34.10
C ASP A 135 -5.96 -23.69 -33.74
N GLU A 136 -5.43 -23.76 -32.52
CA GLU A 136 -4.81 -24.99 -31.99
C GLU A 136 -5.83 -26.13 -31.83
N ALA A 137 -7.00 -25.84 -31.28
CA ALA A 137 -8.05 -26.83 -31.12
C ALA A 137 -8.54 -27.36 -32.48
N LYS A 138 -8.64 -26.49 -33.49
CA LYS A 138 -8.95 -26.89 -34.88
C LYS A 138 -7.85 -27.75 -35.49
N ALA A 139 -6.57 -27.41 -35.28
CA ALA A 139 -5.45 -28.22 -35.75
C ALA A 139 -5.43 -29.63 -35.13
N LEU A 140 -5.94 -29.78 -33.91
CA LEU A 140 -6.15 -31.07 -33.24
C LEU A 140 -7.46 -31.79 -33.65
N GLY A 141 -8.23 -31.21 -34.57
CA GLY A 141 -9.45 -31.80 -35.12
C GLY A 141 -10.67 -31.75 -34.18
N ASP A 142 -10.65 -30.93 -33.13
CA ASP A 142 -11.81 -30.72 -32.25
C ASP A 142 -11.82 -29.30 -31.66
N PRO A 143 -12.62 -28.35 -32.18
CA PRO A 143 -12.64 -26.98 -31.64
C PRO A 143 -13.11 -26.90 -30.18
N ARG A 144 -13.76 -27.94 -29.65
CA ARG A 144 -14.27 -27.97 -28.27
C ARG A 144 -13.17 -28.06 -27.21
N VAL A 145 -11.93 -28.40 -27.59
CA VAL A 145 -10.79 -28.51 -26.66
C VAL A 145 -9.97 -27.22 -26.52
N ALA A 146 -10.44 -26.09 -27.05
CA ALA A 146 -9.78 -24.79 -26.93
C ALA A 146 -9.54 -24.39 -25.46
N ASN A 147 -10.45 -24.79 -24.56
CA ASN A 147 -10.27 -24.58 -23.12
C ASN A 147 -9.08 -25.32 -22.52
N ALA A 148 -8.81 -26.54 -22.98
CA ALA A 148 -7.65 -27.30 -22.55
C ALA A 148 -6.34 -26.63 -23.03
N VAL A 149 -6.32 -26.02 -24.22
CA VAL A 149 -5.18 -25.21 -24.69
C VAL A 149 -4.94 -24.03 -23.75
N MET A 150 -5.99 -23.29 -23.38
CA MET A 150 -5.89 -22.17 -22.42
C MET A 150 -5.36 -22.63 -21.05
N LEU A 151 -5.83 -23.78 -20.55
CA LEU A 151 -5.32 -24.37 -19.30
C LEU A 151 -3.87 -24.82 -19.42
N GLY A 152 -3.44 -25.27 -20.60
CA GLY A 152 -2.05 -25.56 -20.91
C GLY A 152 -1.16 -24.34 -20.70
N ALA A 153 -1.56 -23.20 -21.28
CA ALA A 153 -0.86 -21.93 -21.11
C ALA A 153 -0.89 -21.44 -19.65
N LEU A 154 -2.02 -21.59 -18.95
CA LEU A 154 -2.12 -21.29 -17.53
C LEU A 154 -1.17 -22.14 -16.68
N SER A 155 -1.01 -23.41 -17.01
CA SER A 155 -0.21 -24.34 -16.21
C SER A 155 1.28 -23.98 -16.17
N THR A 156 1.78 -23.17 -17.10
CA THR A 156 3.14 -22.64 -17.06
C THR A 156 3.30 -21.47 -16.10
N CYS A 157 2.18 -20.82 -15.73
CA CYS A 157 2.14 -19.74 -14.77
C CYS A 157 1.91 -20.24 -13.34
N LEU A 158 1.35 -21.43 -13.13
CA LEU A 158 1.05 -21.97 -11.79
C LEU A 158 2.13 -22.95 -11.31
N ASP A 159 2.24 -23.15 -9.99
CA ASP A 159 3.26 -24.00 -9.36
C ASP A 159 2.93 -25.50 -9.37
N PHE A 160 1.88 -25.89 -10.08
CA PHE A 160 1.40 -27.26 -10.18
C PHE A 160 2.26 -28.11 -11.13
N ARG A 161 2.56 -29.34 -10.73
CA ARG A 161 3.26 -30.33 -11.56
C ARG A 161 2.38 -30.76 -12.73
N PRO A 162 2.94 -31.08 -13.90
CA PRO A 162 2.15 -31.54 -15.05
C PRO A 162 1.23 -32.71 -14.73
N ASP A 163 1.66 -33.65 -13.88
CA ASP A 163 0.85 -34.80 -13.49
C ASP A 163 -0.37 -34.43 -12.64
N GLU A 164 -0.28 -33.37 -11.82
CA GLU A 164 -1.43 -32.87 -11.04
C GLU A 164 -2.55 -32.37 -11.97
N TRP A 165 -2.18 -31.72 -13.09
CA TRP A 165 -3.13 -31.35 -14.14
C TRP A 165 -3.69 -32.56 -14.87
N ARG A 166 -2.85 -33.49 -15.32
CA ARG A 166 -3.30 -34.69 -16.05
C ARG A 166 -4.32 -35.48 -15.25
N GLU A 167 -4.10 -35.60 -13.95
CA GLU A 167 -5.03 -36.23 -13.03
C GLU A 167 -6.34 -35.44 -12.88
N ALA A 168 -6.27 -34.11 -12.79
CA ALA A 168 -7.47 -33.27 -12.78
C ALA A 168 -8.30 -33.41 -14.08
N PHE A 169 -7.63 -33.49 -15.24
CA PHE A 169 -8.28 -33.79 -16.52
C PHE A 169 -8.97 -35.17 -16.50
N LYS A 170 -8.32 -36.22 -15.99
CA LYS A 170 -8.93 -37.56 -15.85
C LYS A 170 -10.20 -37.55 -14.99
N VAL A 171 -10.23 -36.72 -13.95
CA VAL A 171 -11.38 -36.62 -13.04
C VAL A 171 -12.53 -35.81 -13.65
N ARG A 172 -12.22 -34.75 -14.42
CA ARG A 172 -13.23 -33.77 -14.88
C ARG A 172 -13.66 -33.91 -16.33
N VAL A 173 -12.87 -34.56 -17.17
CA VAL A 173 -13.16 -34.74 -18.60
C VAL A 173 -13.64 -36.17 -18.85
N PRO A 174 -14.71 -36.36 -19.65
CA PRO A 174 -15.19 -37.69 -20.02
C PRO A 174 -14.09 -38.56 -20.66
N PRO A 175 -14.04 -39.87 -20.37
CA PRO A 175 -13.02 -40.77 -20.92
C PRO A 175 -12.91 -40.73 -22.45
N ALA A 176 -14.04 -40.58 -23.14
CA ALA A 176 -14.11 -40.55 -24.61
C ALA A 176 -13.40 -39.33 -25.25
N THR A 177 -13.21 -38.23 -24.50
CA THR A 177 -12.57 -37.00 -25.01
C THR A 177 -11.27 -36.66 -24.28
N LEU A 178 -10.86 -37.49 -23.32
CA LEU A 178 -9.72 -37.24 -22.45
C LEU A 178 -8.41 -37.09 -23.23
N GLU A 179 -8.09 -38.01 -24.15
CA GLU A 179 -6.84 -37.97 -24.91
C GLU A 179 -6.68 -36.67 -25.72
N LYS A 180 -7.76 -36.22 -26.37
CA LYS A 180 -7.77 -34.97 -27.13
C LYS A 180 -7.58 -33.75 -26.23
N ASN A 181 -8.20 -33.74 -25.05
CA ASN A 181 -8.02 -32.67 -24.07
C ASN A 181 -6.59 -32.63 -23.53
N LEU A 182 -5.99 -33.78 -23.25
CA LEU A 182 -4.58 -33.86 -22.82
C LEU A 182 -3.62 -33.39 -23.91
N ALA A 183 -3.87 -33.77 -25.18
CA ALA A 183 -3.09 -33.28 -26.31
C ALA A 183 -3.18 -31.75 -26.47
N ALA A 184 -4.39 -31.19 -26.32
CA ALA A 184 -4.61 -29.74 -26.33
C ALA A 184 -3.94 -29.02 -25.16
N PHE A 185 -4.00 -29.60 -23.97
CA PHE A 185 -3.28 -29.10 -22.80
C PHE A 185 -1.76 -29.04 -23.03
N GLU A 186 -1.16 -30.08 -23.61
CA GLU A 186 0.28 -30.09 -23.93
C GLU A 186 0.62 -29.11 -25.08
N ALA A 187 -0.27 -28.91 -26.05
CA ALA A 187 -0.10 -27.87 -27.07
C ALA A 187 -0.05 -26.47 -26.44
N GLY A 188 -1.00 -26.16 -25.55
CA GLY A 188 -1.03 -24.90 -24.79
C GLY A 188 0.21 -24.68 -23.92
N ARG A 189 0.72 -25.74 -23.28
CA ARG A 189 1.96 -25.69 -22.50
C ARG A 189 3.18 -25.35 -23.34
N ARG A 190 3.29 -25.89 -24.56
CA ARG A 190 4.45 -25.66 -25.44
C ARG A 190 4.50 -24.24 -25.99
N ARG A 191 3.35 -23.60 -26.20
CA ARG A 191 3.28 -22.22 -26.71
C ARG A 191 3.46 -21.14 -25.65
N SER A 192 3.31 -21.48 -24.37
CA SER A 192 3.52 -20.55 -23.28
C SER A 192 4.87 -20.80 -22.61
N THR A 193 5.87 -19.96 -22.86
CA THR A 193 7.17 -20.01 -22.15
C THR A 193 7.16 -19.15 -20.88
N ALA A 194 5.99 -18.96 -20.28
CA ALA A 194 5.84 -18.10 -19.12
C ALA A 194 6.65 -18.63 -17.92
N PRO A 195 7.53 -17.83 -17.29
CA PRO A 195 8.09 -18.19 -15.99
C PRO A 195 6.97 -18.46 -14.99
N VAL A 196 7.09 -19.59 -14.28
CA VAL A 196 6.24 -20.00 -13.15
C VAL A 196 6.07 -18.83 -12.19
N MET A 197 4.84 -18.56 -11.72
CA MET A 197 4.61 -17.65 -10.61
C MET A 197 5.47 -18.11 -9.44
N LYS A 198 6.56 -17.38 -9.18
CA LYS A 198 7.33 -17.58 -7.97
C LYS A 198 6.40 -17.29 -6.82
N LYS A 199 6.28 -18.26 -5.92
CA LYS A 199 5.74 -18.13 -4.55
C LYS A 199 6.11 -16.72 -4.05
N ARG A 200 5.14 -15.92 -3.58
CA ARG A 200 5.38 -14.60 -2.96
C ARG A 200 6.19 -14.81 -1.67
N VAL A 201 7.49 -15.04 -1.82
CA VAL A 201 8.45 -15.06 -0.73
C VAL A 201 9.23 -13.78 -0.89
N ALA A 202 8.75 -12.71 -0.26
CA ALA A 202 9.57 -11.50 -0.16
C ALA A 202 10.87 -11.87 0.55
N PRO A 203 12.02 -11.40 0.06
CA PRO A 203 13.27 -11.60 0.78
C PRO A 203 13.13 -11.05 2.21
N ILE A 204 13.67 -11.80 3.16
CA ILE A 204 13.68 -11.45 4.58
C ILE A 204 15.13 -11.14 4.93
N TRP A 205 15.38 -9.88 5.30
CA TRP A 205 16.73 -9.36 5.53
C TRP A 205 17.37 -10.02 6.75
N ASN A 206 16.59 -10.16 7.81
CA ASN A 206 16.98 -10.74 9.08
C ASN A 206 15.99 -11.85 9.49
N PRO A 207 16.05 -13.03 8.86
CA PRO A 207 15.10 -14.12 9.13
C PRO A 207 15.02 -14.49 10.61
N LYS A 208 16.17 -14.48 11.30
CA LYS A 208 16.26 -14.83 12.72
C LYS A 208 15.32 -14.00 13.59
N VAL A 209 15.15 -12.71 13.31
CA VAL A 209 14.30 -11.82 14.12
C VAL A 209 12.93 -11.60 13.48
N GLU A 210 12.88 -11.46 12.15
CA GLU A 210 11.65 -11.14 11.42
C GLU A 210 10.65 -12.31 11.37
N THR A 211 11.10 -13.55 11.62
CA THR A 211 10.25 -14.76 11.62
C THR A 211 10.25 -15.51 12.96
N GLN A 212 10.77 -14.92 14.05
CA GLN A 212 10.84 -15.60 15.34
C GLN A 212 9.46 -15.82 15.96
N ALA A 213 9.35 -16.80 16.88
CA ALA A 213 8.08 -17.08 17.53
C ALA A 213 7.63 -15.89 18.41
N ARG A 214 6.33 -15.81 18.69
CA ARG A 214 5.76 -14.67 19.43
C ARG A 214 6.26 -14.61 20.86
N GLU A 215 6.42 -15.76 21.49
CA GLU A 215 6.97 -15.93 22.83
C GLU A 215 8.43 -15.47 22.90
N GLU A 216 9.22 -15.79 21.88
CA GLU A 216 10.63 -15.35 21.74
C GLU A 216 10.73 -13.83 21.56
N MET A 217 9.83 -13.24 20.74
CA MET A 217 9.76 -11.80 20.56
C MET A 217 9.41 -11.09 21.88
N ILE A 218 8.41 -11.59 22.62
CA ILE A 218 8.01 -11.01 23.91
C ILE A 218 9.14 -11.11 24.93
N ALA A 219 9.88 -12.22 24.95
CA ALA A 219 11.04 -12.39 25.83
C ALA A 219 12.16 -11.38 25.48
N LEU A 220 12.46 -11.23 24.19
CA LEU A 220 13.44 -10.27 23.69
C LEU A 220 13.04 -8.82 24.03
N GLN A 221 11.79 -8.45 23.80
CA GLN A 221 11.25 -7.14 24.13
C GLN A 221 11.28 -6.87 25.64
N SER A 222 10.91 -7.86 26.46
CA SER A 222 10.97 -7.77 27.94
C SER A 222 12.39 -7.53 28.44
N GLU A 223 13.36 -8.26 27.88
CA GLU A 223 14.77 -8.09 28.20
C GLU A 223 15.26 -6.67 27.84
N ARG A 224 14.97 -6.22 26.62
CA ARG A 224 15.37 -4.89 26.14
C ARG A 224 14.69 -3.77 26.92
N LEU A 225 13.40 -3.92 27.27
CA LEU A 225 12.67 -2.95 28.09
C LEU A 225 13.30 -2.81 29.48
N ARG A 226 13.66 -3.92 30.13
CA ARG A 226 14.35 -3.90 31.43
C ARG A 226 15.68 -3.16 31.35
N ARG A 227 16.48 -3.43 30.31
CA ARG A 227 17.76 -2.73 30.06
C ARG A 227 17.53 -1.23 29.82
N LEU A 228 16.53 -0.88 29.00
CA LEU A 228 16.18 0.50 28.71
C LEU A 228 15.77 1.27 29.98
N VAL A 229 14.90 0.71 30.82
CA VAL A 229 14.47 1.38 32.05
C VAL A 229 15.66 1.58 33.00
N ALA A 230 16.54 0.59 33.14
CA ALA A 230 17.77 0.76 33.92
C ALA A 230 18.66 1.87 33.36
N TYR A 231 18.84 1.90 32.03
CA TYR A 231 19.63 2.90 31.33
C TYR A 231 19.09 4.32 31.52
N LEU A 232 17.78 4.52 31.35
CA LEU A 232 17.11 5.79 31.57
C LEU A 232 17.15 6.23 33.04
N TYR A 233 16.98 5.29 33.96
CA TYR A 233 17.06 5.53 35.40
C TYR A 233 18.44 6.02 35.83
N GLU A 234 19.50 5.51 35.22
CA GLU A 234 20.87 5.91 35.53
C GLU A 234 21.25 7.25 34.90
N ARG A 235 20.79 7.53 33.67
CA ARG A 235 21.42 8.55 32.81
C ARG A 235 20.58 9.78 32.50
N VAL A 236 19.26 9.71 32.61
CA VAL A 236 18.38 10.78 32.11
C VAL A 236 17.60 11.43 33.25
N PRO A 237 17.93 12.67 33.66
CA PRO A 237 17.27 13.34 34.79
C PRO A 237 15.75 13.46 34.67
N PHE A 238 15.23 13.61 33.45
CA PHE A 238 13.79 13.60 33.19
C PHE A 238 13.12 12.30 33.65
N TYR A 239 13.65 11.14 33.22
CA TYR A 239 13.11 9.84 33.60
C TYR A 239 13.39 9.49 35.05
N GLN A 240 14.55 9.90 35.61
CA GLN A 240 14.83 9.75 37.05
C GLN A 240 13.73 10.37 37.92
N ARG A 241 13.32 11.60 37.61
CA ARG A 241 12.22 12.27 38.32
C ARG A 241 10.90 11.52 38.13
N ALA A 242 10.55 11.21 36.88
CA ALA A 242 9.29 10.53 36.57
C ALA A 242 9.17 9.14 37.22
N PHE A 243 10.28 8.40 37.34
CA PHE A 243 10.36 7.11 38.04
C PHE A 243 10.29 7.28 39.55
N LYS A 244 11.00 8.26 40.12
CA LYS A 244 10.98 8.55 41.56
C LYS A 244 9.57 8.92 42.04
N GLU A 245 8.87 9.78 41.31
CA GLU A 245 7.49 10.20 41.61
C GLU A 245 6.51 9.02 41.64
N ARG A 246 6.77 7.96 40.85
CA ARG A 246 5.94 6.75 40.77
C ARG A 246 6.48 5.58 41.61
N GLY A 247 7.57 5.77 42.36
CA GLY A 247 8.20 4.69 43.14
C GLY A 247 8.78 3.55 42.29
N ILE A 248 9.11 3.81 41.02
CA ILE A 248 9.59 2.79 40.07
C ILE A 248 11.10 2.60 40.24
N LYS A 249 11.52 1.34 40.39
CA LYS A 249 12.93 0.93 40.36
C LYS A 249 13.14 -0.03 39.19
N PRO A 250 14.34 -0.05 38.56
CA PRO A 250 14.61 -0.96 37.44
C PRO A 250 14.33 -2.44 37.75
N ALA A 251 14.55 -2.88 38.99
CA ALA A 251 14.28 -4.25 39.44
C ALA A 251 12.78 -4.64 39.43
N HIS A 252 11.86 -3.67 39.37
CA HIS A 252 10.42 -3.95 39.24
C HIS A 252 10.04 -4.38 37.82
N VAL A 253 10.83 -4.00 36.80
CA VAL A 253 10.56 -4.30 35.39
C VAL A 253 11.02 -5.70 35.05
N ARG A 254 10.12 -6.69 35.18
CA ARG A 254 10.41 -8.10 34.87
C ARG A 254 9.92 -8.54 33.49
N SER A 255 8.87 -7.89 32.97
CA SER A 255 8.28 -8.23 31.67
C SER A 255 7.52 -7.03 31.09
N LEU A 256 7.03 -7.18 29.86
CA LEU A 256 6.16 -6.20 29.20
C LEU A 256 4.89 -5.85 29.99
N SER A 257 4.42 -6.69 30.91
CA SER A 257 3.23 -6.36 31.72
C SER A 257 3.43 -5.12 32.60
N PHE A 258 4.68 -4.77 32.93
CA PHE A 258 5.00 -3.59 33.73
C PHE A 258 4.89 -2.27 32.93
N LEU A 259 4.79 -2.36 31.61
CA LEU A 259 4.75 -1.20 30.71
C LEU A 259 3.65 -0.19 31.10
N ARG A 260 2.49 -0.69 31.57
CA ARG A 260 1.37 0.15 32.04
C ARG A 260 1.72 1.09 33.19
N GLN A 261 2.68 0.71 34.04
CA GLN A 261 3.11 1.53 35.17
C GLN A 261 4.16 2.58 34.78
N LEU A 262 4.80 2.43 33.61
CA LEU A 262 5.83 3.34 33.16
C LEU A 262 5.22 4.66 32.64
N PRO A 263 5.87 5.80 32.89
CA PRO A 263 5.38 7.11 32.46
C PRO A 263 5.39 7.24 30.93
N PHE A 264 4.44 8.00 30.41
CA PHE A 264 4.47 8.45 29.02
C PHE A 264 5.52 9.55 28.81
N THR A 265 5.99 9.65 27.58
CA THR A 265 6.74 10.81 27.08
C THR A 265 5.90 11.53 26.05
N GLU A 266 5.73 12.85 26.20
CA GLU A 266 4.97 13.66 25.25
C GLU A 266 5.87 14.59 24.44
N LYS A 267 5.38 15.04 23.28
CA LYS A 267 6.08 15.99 22.42
C LYS A 267 6.49 17.28 23.14
N GLU A 268 5.68 17.72 24.10
CA GLU A 268 5.98 18.89 24.91
C GLU A 268 7.17 18.67 25.85
N ASP A 269 7.41 17.44 26.31
CA ASP A 269 8.61 17.11 27.08
C ASP A 269 9.86 17.29 26.24
N LEU A 270 9.84 16.86 24.96
CA LEU A 270 10.96 17.10 24.04
C LEU A 270 11.24 18.59 23.86
N ARG A 271 10.20 19.43 23.74
CA ARG A 271 10.35 20.88 23.58
C ARG A 271 10.90 21.54 24.83
N ARG A 272 10.42 21.16 26.01
CA ARG A 272 10.88 21.69 27.31
C ARG A 272 12.34 21.37 27.58
N HIS A 273 12.80 20.20 27.13
CA HIS A 273 14.17 19.73 27.33
C HIS A 273 15.09 20.01 26.13
N TYR A 274 14.66 20.82 25.17
CA TYR A 274 15.52 21.25 24.06
C TYR A 274 16.76 22.04 24.56
N PRO A 275 17.95 21.85 23.96
CA PRO A 275 18.23 20.94 22.84
C PRO A 275 18.62 19.52 23.24
N PHE A 276 19.20 19.32 24.44
CA PHE A 276 19.90 18.08 24.80
C PHE A 276 19.52 17.51 26.18
N GLY A 277 18.46 18.02 26.81
CA GLY A 277 18.05 17.61 28.16
C GLY A 277 17.52 16.17 28.26
N LEU A 278 17.35 15.48 27.14
CA LEU A 278 16.95 14.08 27.05
C LEU A 278 18.06 13.16 26.50
N LEU A 279 19.29 13.66 26.33
CA LEU A 279 20.41 12.79 25.98
C LEU A 279 20.70 11.82 27.13
N ALA A 280 20.92 10.55 26.77
CA ALA A 280 21.37 9.51 27.69
C ALA A 280 22.88 9.22 27.56
N VAL A 281 23.55 9.86 26.60
CA VAL A 281 25.00 9.81 26.36
C VAL A 281 25.61 11.20 26.47
N PRO A 282 26.92 11.30 26.75
CA PRO A 282 27.67 12.55 26.56
C PRO A 282 27.52 13.09 25.13
N LYS A 283 27.52 14.42 24.98
CA LYS A 283 27.30 15.07 23.68
C LYS A 283 28.35 14.67 22.64
N GLU A 284 29.55 14.32 23.10
CA GLU A 284 30.70 13.91 22.30
C GLU A 284 30.47 12.57 21.58
N GLU A 285 29.54 11.74 22.07
CA GLU A 285 29.16 10.48 21.42
C GLU A 285 28.10 10.67 20.31
N VAL A 286 27.49 11.85 20.24
CA VAL A 286 26.48 12.19 19.22
C VAL A 286 27.18 12.59 17.93
N ILE A 287 26.90 11.84 16.85
CA ILE A 287 27.52 12.06 15.54
C ILE A 287 26.56 12.68 14.52
N THR A 288 25.25 12.66 14.80
CA THR A 288 24.23 13.20 13.88
C THR A 288 23.03 13.71 14.65
N ILE A 289 22.45 14.81 14.17
CA ILE A 289 21.22 15.41 14.69
C ILE A 289 20.24 15.63 13.55
N HIS A 290 19.00 15.21 13.77
CA HIS A 290 17.84 15.60 12.97
C HIS A 290 16.90 16.46 13.81
N ALA A 291 16.15 17.34 13.17
CA ALA A 291 15.20 18.21 13.86
C ALA A 291 13.92 18.42 13.06
N SER A 292 12.81 18.66 13.75
CA SER A 292 11.56 19.05 13.11
C SER A 292 11.65 20.46 12.53
N SER A 293 10.85 20.75 11.50
CA SER A 293 10.85 22.03 10.77
C SER A 293 10.02 23.13 11.46
N GLY A 294 9.83 23.07 12.77
CA GLY A 294 8.87 23.92 13.51
C GLY A 294 9.07 25.42 13.24
N THR A 295 8.03 26.10 12.74
CA THR A 295 8.07 27.52 12.37
C THR A 295 7.56 28.47 13.46
N THR A 296 6.98 27.96 14.55
CA THR A 296 6.31 28.77 15.59
C THR A 296 6.72 28.43 17.03
N GLY A 297 7.78 27.62 17.24
CA GLY A 297 8.28 27.24 18.56
C GLY A 297 9.66 26.56 18.53
N LYS A 298 10.17 26.13 19.69
CA LYS A 298 11.44 25.37 19.77
C LYS A 298 11.30 24.03 19.03
N LEU A 299 12.32 23.69 18.23
CA LEU A 299 12.38 22.46 17.45
C LEU A 299 12.42 21.24 18.38
N THR A 300 11.91 20.11 17.92
CA THR A 300 12.21 18.80 18.54
C THR A 300 13.45 18.23 17.89
N VAL A 301 14.42 17.82 18.71
CA VAL A 301 15.72 17.28 18.29
C VAL A 301 15.71 15.76 18.45
N SER A 302 16.31 15.07 17.50
CA SER A 302 16.60 13.64 17.55
C SER A 302 18.09 13.46 17.33
N SER A 303 18.77 12.89 18.32
CA SER A 303 20.24 12.71 18.32
C SER A 303 20.60 11.25 18.11
N TYR A 304 21.72 11.00 17.43
CA TYR A 304 22.15 9.67 17.03
C TYR A 304 23.64 9.47 17.33
N THR A 305 23.97 8.37 18.01
CA THR A 305 25.31 7.78 18.06
C THR A 305 25.58 6.94 16.80
N GLN A 306 26.82 6.46 16.63
CA GLN A 306 27.16 5.48 15.59
C GLN A 306 26.29 4.22 15.64
N LYS A 307 25.96 3.74 16.85
CA LYS A 307 25.10 2.56 17.01
C LYS A 307 23.64 2.86 16.67
N ASP A 308 23.16 4.07 16.94
CA ASP A 308 21.83 4.49 16.53
C ASP A 308 21.69 4.50 15.01
N LEU A 309 22.71 4.98 14.27
CA LEU A 309 22.72 4.88 12.81
C LEU A 309 22.77 3.43 12.30
N ALA A 310 23.45 2.53 13.01
CA ALA A 310 23.44 1.10 12.70
C ALA A 310 22.04 0.48 12.91
N VAL A 311 21.31 0.88 13.96
CA VAL A 311 19.91 0.48 14.20
C VAL A 311 19.00 1.03 13.10
N TRP A 312 19.17 2.31 12.73
CA TRP A 312 18.35 2.96 11.71
C TRP A 312 18.55 2.33 10.33
N SER A 313 19.81 2.13 9.91
CA SER A 313 20.13 1.49 8.65
C SER A 313 19.59 0.05 8.57
N GLU A 314 19.68 -0.73 9.65
CA GLU A 314 19.07 -2.07 9.74
C GLU A 314 17.55 -2.01 9.58
N ALA A 315 16.86 -1.10 10.28
CA ALA A 315 15.42 -0.94 10.20
C ALA A 315 14.96 -0.60 8.76
N MET A 316 15.70 0.28 8.09
CA MET A 316 15.44 0.66 6.70
C MET A 316 15.75 -0.46 5.71
N ALA A 317 16.87 -1.19 5.88
CA ALA A 317 17.21 -2.31 5.02
C ALA A 317 16.16 -3.42 5.07
N ARG A 318 15.59 -3.72 6.26
CA ARG A 318 14.47 -4.66 6.40
C ARG A 318 13.26 -4.24 5.58
N GLY A 319 12.83 -2.97 5.70
CA GLY A 319 11.67 -2.47 4.99
C GLY A 319 11.85 -2.40 3.48
N MET A 320 13.00 -1.91 3.02
CA MET A 320 13.33 -1.85 1.60
C MET A 320 13.46 -3.25 0.98
N THR A 321 14.07 -4.20 1.70
CA THR A 321 14.13 -5.60 1.27
C THR A 321 12.73 -6.23 1.20
N ALA A 322 11.85 -5.93 2.15
CA ALA A 322 10.47 -6.42 2.15
C ALA A 322 9.64 -5.93 0.96
N ALA A 323 9.90 -4.71 0.49
CA ALA A 323 9.34 -4.15 -0.75
C ALA A 323 9.98 -4.76 -2.02
N GLY A 324 11.10 -5.47 -1.87
CA GLY A 324 11.82 -6.14 -2.95
C GLY A 324 12.99 -5.36 -3.54
N VAL A 325 13.54 -4.37 -2.83
CA VAL A 325 14.79 -3.69 -3.21
C VAL A 325 15.98 -4.65 -3.04
N THR A 326 16.92 -4.58 -3.96
CA THR A 326 18.12 -5.41 -4.03
C THR A 326 19.35 -4.57 -4.38
N LYS A 327 20.54 -5.16 -4.27
CA LYS A 327 21.80 -4.50 -4.65
C LYS A 327 21.89 -4.09 -6.13
N THR A 328 21.03 -4.61 -7.01
CA THR A 328 21.04 -4.27 -8.43
C THR A 328 20.14 -3.08 -8.75
N ASP A 329 19.45 -2.53 -7.76
CA ASP A 329 18.56 -1.40 -7.95
C ASP A 329 19.28 -0.05 -7.96
N VAL A 330 18.71 0.88 -8.70
CA VAL A 330 19.06 2.31 -8.71
C VAL A 330 17.93 3.04 -8.00
N VAL A 331 18.19 3.46 -6.77
CA VAL A 331 17.23 4.10 -5.87
C VAL A 331 17.31 5.61 -6.01
N GLN A 332 16.32 6.19 -6.70
CA GLN A 332 16.16 7.63 -6.77
C GLN A 332 15.47 8.13 -5.51
N ASN A 333 16.26 8.75 -4.64
CA ASN A 333 15.81 9.28 -3.38
C ASN A 333 15.49 10.77 -3.51
N ALA A 334 14.19 11.05 -3.67
CA ALA A 334 13.65 12.39 -3.84
C ALA A 334 12.97 12.93 -2.58
N TYR A 335 13.25 12.35 -1.41
CA TYR A 335 12.98 12.98 -0.12
C TYR A 335 13.96 14.10 0.18
N GLY A 336 13.48 15.16 0.83
CA GLY A 336 14.31 16.25 1.31
C GLY A 336 15.44 15.76 2.21
N TYR A 337 16.66 16.21 1.91
CA TYR A 337 17.82 16.09 2.79
C TYR A 337 17.90 17.28 3.77
N GLY A 338 19.02 17.41 4.49
CA GLY A 338 19.21 18.40 5.54
C GLY A 338 18.76 17.87 6.90
N LEU A 339 17.96 18.65 7.64
CA LEU A 339 17.48 18.24 8.97
C LEU A 339 16.39 17.16 8.92
N PHE A 340 15.79 16.92 7.76
CA PHE A 340 14.76 15.90 7.56
C PHE A 340 15.37 14.49 7.55
N SER A 341 14.77 13.60 8.33
CA SER A 341 15.21 12.20 8.46
C SER A 341 14.91 11.36 7.21
N GLY A 342 13.90 11.75 6.40
CA GLY A 342 13.46 10.99 5.22
C GLY A 342 14.60 10.71 4.22
N GLY A 343 15.32 11.75 3.78
CA GLY A 343 16.44 11.60 2.85
C GLY A 343 17.50 10.63 3.38
N PHE A 344 18.00 10.86 4.60
CA PHE A 344 19.06 10.03 5.21
C PHE A 344 18.61 8.59 5.49
N GLY A 345 17.37 8.36 5.91
CA GLY A 345 16.90 7.00 6.22
C GLY A 345 16.90 6.10 4.98
N PHE A 346 16.31 6.55 3.87
CA PHE A 346 16.32 5.79 2.62
C PHE A 346 17.73 5.66 2.03
N HIS A 347 18.58 6.66 2.22
CA HIS A 347 19.98 6.60 1.83
C HIS A 347 20.73 5.47 2.57
N LEU A 348 20.70 5.49 3.91
CA LEU A 348 21.36 4.51 4.75
C LEU A 348 20.84 3.08 4.52
N GLY A 349 19.53 2.92 4.30
CA GLY A 349 18.93 1.63 4.00
C GLY A 349 19.38 1.06 2.65
N ALA A 350 19.40 1.90 1.61
CA ALA A 350 19.83 1.50 0.27
C ALA A 350 21.32 1.14 0.22
N GLU A 351 22.19 1.95 0.83
CA GLU A 351 23.62 1.65 0.94
C GLU A 351 23.88 0.36 1.72
N ARG A 352 23.12 0.13 2.80
CA ARG A 352 23.22 -1.12 3.58
C ARG A 352 22.83 -2.36 2.75
N ILE A 353 21.87 -2.24 1.84
CA ILE A 353 21.51 -3.30 0.88
C ILE A 353 22.59 -3.45 -0.21
N GLY A 354 23.39 -2.41 -0.45
CA GLY A 354 24.34 -2.32 -1.56
C GLY A 354 23.70 -1.85 -2.87
N ALA A 355 22.54 -1.20 -2.81
CA ALA A 355 21.90 -0.58 -3.97
C ALA A 355 22.54 0.77 -4.30
N MET A 356 22.51 1.16 -5.57
CA MET A 356 22.98 2.49 -5.99
C MET A 356 21.97 3.55 -5.53
N VAL A 357 22.44 4.62 -4.88
CA VAL A 357 21.59 5.73 -4.45
C VAL A 357 21.80 6.93 -5.34
N VAL A 358 20.72 7.51 -5.86
CA VAL A 358 20.71 8.80 -6.55
C VAL A 358 20.05 9.83 -5.62
N PRO A 359 20.82 10.60 -4.83
CA PRO A 359 20.31 11.47 -3.77
C PRO A 359 19.86 12.84 -4.31
N VAL A 360 18.80 12.87 -5.11
CA VAL A 360 18.35 14.09 -5.81
C VAL A 360 17.78 15.13 -4.84
N SER A 361 17.29 14.72 -3.67
CA SER A 361 16.45 15.53 -2.79
C SER A 361 15.12 15.90 -3.46
N THR A 362 14.28 16.68 -2.79
CA THR A 362 13.02 17.16 -3.36
C THR A 362 13.24 18.40 -4.22
N GLY A 363 12.38 18.60 -5.23
CA GLY A 363 12.42 19.76 -6.13
C GLY A 363 13.17 19.50 -7.44
N VAL A 364 13.28 20.55 -8.26
CA VAL A 364 13.86 20.57 -9.62
C VAL A 364 13.31 19.41 -10.48
N THR A 365 12.02 19.45 -10.78
CA THR A 365 11.26 18.38 -11.45
C THR A 365 11.91 17.90 -12.75
N GLU A 366 12.48 18.82 -13.53
CA GLU A 366 13.23 18.48 -14.75
C GLU A 366 14.41 17.56 -14.48
N ARG A 367 15.19 17.87 -13.44
CA ARG A 367 16.33 17.04 -13.03
C ARG A 367 15.87 15.69 -12.53
N GLN A 368 14.75 15.60 -11.83
CA GLN A 368 14.21 14.32 -11.38
C GLN A 368 13.96 13.38 -12.56
N LEU A 369 13.28 13.88 -13.59
CA LEU A 369 12.89 13.08 -14.75
C LEU A 369 14.10 12.74 -15.63
N MET A 370 14.98 13.71 -15.90
CA MET A 370 16.25 13.48 -16.60
C MET A 370 17.07 12.37 -15.95
N LEU A 371 17.35 12.47 -14.63
CA LEU A 371 18.16 11.47 -13.93
C LEU A 371 17.47 10.10 -13.86
N MET A 372 16.14 10.08 -13.81
CA MET A 372 15.35 8.84 -13.83
C MET A 372 15.56 8.07 -15.13
N GLU A 373 15.60 8.77 -16.27
CA GLU A 373 15.90 8.21 -17.59
C GLU A 373 17.38 7.82 -17.71
N ASP A 374 18.28 8.77 -17.47
CA ASP A 374 19.72 8.63 -17.71
C ASP A 374 20.36 7.53 -16.85
N PHE A 375 20.01 7.49 -15.56
CA PHE A 375 20.54 6.49 -14.63
C PHE A 375 19.71 5.21 -14.61
N GLY A 376 18.56 5.20 -15.28
CA GLY A 376 17.66 4.06 -15.33
C GLY A 376 17.15 3.66 -13.95
N SER A 377 16.66 4.64 -13.18
CA SER A 377 16.13 4.44 -11.84
C SER A 377 15.09 3.32 -11.80
N THR A 378 15.24 2.38 -10.87
CA THR A 378 14.32 1.24 -10.69
C THR A 378 13.39 1.42 -9.49
N VAL A 379 13.78 2.27 -8.54
CA VAL A 379 13.02 2.56 -7.32
C VAL A 379 12.90 4.07 -7.13
N LEU A 380 11.68 4.56 -6.91
CA LEU A 380 11.41 5.95 -6.52
C LEU A 380 11.07 6.02 -5.03
N ALA A 381 11.80 6.81 -4.26
CA ALA A 381 11.49 7.10 -2.86
C ALA A 381 11.14 8.58 -2.67
N CYS A 382 9.89 8.89 -2.35
CA CYS A 382 9.40 10.25 -2.10
C CYS A 382 8.04 10.26 -1.38
N THR A 383 7.42 11.44 -1.19
CA THR A 383 6.04 11.50 -0.70
C THR A 383 5.05 11.05 -1.79
N PRO A 384 3.90 10.43 -1.43
CA PRO A 384 2.84 10.09 -2.39
C PRO A 384 2.42 11.27 -3.27
N SER A 385 2.25 12.47 -2.68
CA SER A 385 1.88 13.69 -3.42
C SER A 385 2.92 14.09 -4.45
N PHE A 386 4.21 14.00 -4.10
CA PHE A 386 5.29 14.34 -5.02
C PHE A 386 5.42 13.31 -6.14
N ALA A 387 5.16 12.03 -5.87
CA ALA A 387 5.09 10.99 -6.89
C ALA A 387 4.00 11.29 -7.93
N LEU A 388 2.81 11.71 -7.49
CA LEU A 388 1.73 12.09 -8.39
C LEU A 388 2.07 13.34 -9.22
N TYR A 389 2.67 14.35 -8.57
CA TYR A 389 3.12 15.56 -9.25
C TYR A 389 4.19 15.26 -10.32
N LEU A 390 5.17 14.42 -10.00
CA LEU A 390 6.18 13.97 -10.96
C LEU A 390 5.55 13.21 -12.13
N ALA A 391 4.48 12.43 -11.90
CA ALA A 391 3.79 11.69 -12.96
C ALA A 391 3.05 12.64 -13.91
N GLU A 392 2.40 13.66 -13.34
CA GLU A 392 1.74 14.71 -14.12
C GLU A 392 2.76 15.47 -14.99
N GLU A 393 3.91 15.82 -14.43
CA GLU A 393 4.96 16.50 -15.17
C GLU A 393 5.60 15.62 -16.25
N ALA A 394 5.83 14.34 -15.96
CA ALA A 394 6.31 13.38 -16.94
C ALA A 394 5.36 13.25 -18.13
N HIS A 395 4.05 13.19 -17.86
CA HIS A 395 3.02 13.17 -18.90
C HIS A 395 3.02 14.46 -19.73
N ARG A 396 3.09 15.63 -19.08
CA ARG A 396 3.13 16.94 -19.75
C ARG A 396 4.34 17.10 -20.69
N ARG A 397 5.45 16.45 -20.35
CA ARG A 397 6.69 16.45 -21.14
C ARG A 397 6.75 15.30 -22.16
N GLU A 398 5.66 14.54 -22.30
CA GLU A 398 5.55 13.42 -23.22
C GLU A 398 6.62 12.33 -22.98
N ILE A 399 7.06 12.18 -21.72
CA ILE A 399 8.01 11.13 -21.34
C ILE A 399 7.33 9.77 -21.52
N ASN A 400 7.97 8.91 -22.33
CA ASN A 400 7.48 7.56 -22.52
C ASN A 400 7.74 6.73 -21.27
N ARG A 401 6.70 6.50 -20.47
CA ARG A 401 6.75 5.63 -19.29
C ARG A 401 7.35 4.25 -19.58
N GLN A 402 7.13 3.68 -20.76
CA GLN A 402 7.68 2.35 -21.11
C GLN A 402 9.20 2.37 -21.29
N ALA A 403 9.80 3.55 -21.48
CA ALA A 403 11.26 3.71 -21.52
C ALA A 403 11.88 3.80 -20.11
N LEU A 404 11.07 4.09 -19.07
CA LEU A 404 11.54 4.13 -17.69
C LEU A 404 11.69 2.71 -17.13
N LYS A 405 12.70 2.52 -16.27
CA LYS A 405 12.97 1.23 -15.60
C LYS A 405 12.32 1.09 -14.22
N LEU A 406 11.49 2.06 -13.85
CA LEU A 406 10.81 2.09 -12.55
C LEU A 406 9.96 0.83 -12.38
N ARG A 407 10.10 0.19 -11.21
CA ARG A 407 9.33 -0.99 -10.81
C ARG A 407 8.73 -0.87 -9.41
N LEU A 408 9.38 -0.13 -8.51
CA LEU A 408 8.96 0.05 -7.12
C LEU A 408 8.84 1.52 -6.74
N GLY A 409 7.89 1.80 -5.85
CA GLY A 409 7.78 3.08 -5.17
C GLY A 409 7.76 2.88 -3.66
N LEU A 410 8.58 3.65 -2.94
CA LEU A 410 8.64 3.66 -1.48
C LEU A 410 8.15 5.01 -0.97
N PHE A 411 6.97 5.02 -0.37
CA PHE A 411 6.26 6.25 -0.03
C PHE A 411 5.95 6.32 1.46
N GLY A 412 5.73 7.53 1.96
CA GLY A 412 5.52 7.80 3.38
C GLY A 412 5.61 9.28 3.70
N ALA A 413 5.79 9.61 4.99
CA ALA A 413 5.81 10.96 5.57
C ALA A 413 4.47 11.73 5.55
N GLU A 414 3.45 11.21 4.88
CA GLU A 414 2.09 11.72 4.91
C GLU A 414 1.07 10.58 4.85
N PRO A 415 -0.12 10.74 5.46
CA PRO A 415 -1.23 9.83 5.22
C PRO A 415 -1.62 9.82 3.75
N TRP A 416 -2.03 8.66 3.25
CA TRP A 416 -2.52 8.46 1.89
C TRP A 416 -3.47 7.27 1.86
N SER A 417 -4.35 7.22 0.86
CA SER A 417 -5.37 6.16 0.74
C SER A 417 -4.92 5.04 -0.19
N GLU A 418 -5.60 3.89 -0.11
CA GLU A 418 -5.48 2.81 -1.10
C GLU A 418 -5.79 3.27 -2.53
N GLN A 419 -6.64 4.28 -2.67
CA GLN A 419 -6.94 4.84 -3.98
C GLN A 419 -5.80 5.72 -4.49
N THR A 420 -5.18 6.54 -3.63
CA THR A 420 -3.95 7.27 -3.95
C THR A 420 -2.87 6.29 -4.41
N ARG A 421 -2.76 5.12 -3.75
CA ARG A 421 -1.88 4.04 -4.19
C ARG A 421 -2.19 3.59 -5.61
N ARG A 422 -3.43 3.20 -5.91
CA ARG A 422 -3.82 2.77 -7.25
C ARG A 422 -3.55 3.83 -8.31
N GLN A 423 -3.71 5.12 -8.00
CA GLN A 423 -3.37 6.20 -8.92
C GLN A 423 -1.87 6.27 -9.19
N ILE A 424 -1.03 6.19 -8.15
CA ILE A 424 0.43 6.16 -8.30
C ILE A 424 0.86 4.95 -9.13
N GLU A 425 0.36 3.76 -8.80
CA GLU A 425 0.67 2.51 -9.50
C GLU A 425 0.21 2.58 -10.96
N ALA A 426 -0.98 3.10 -11.24
CA ALA A 426 -1.50 3.23 -12.60
C ALA A 426 -0.71 4.26 -13.43
N ARG A 427 -0.34 5.40 -12.83
CA ARG A 427 0.40 6.46 -13.55
C ARG A 427 1.85 6.05 -13.81
N TRP A 428 2.51 5.40 -12.87
CA TRP A 428 3.93 5.02 -13.00
C TRP A 428 4.19 3.61 -13.50
N GLY A 429 3.21 2.70 -13.42
CA GLY A 429 3.43 1.29 -13.76
C GLY A 429 4.27 0.53 -12.72
N ILE A 430 4.26 0.97 -11.46
CA ILE A 430 5.07 0.41 -10.36
C ILE A 430 4.20 -0.31 -9.34
N THR A 431 4.83 -1.03 -8.40
CA THR A 431 4.20 -1.43 -7.13
C THR A 431 4.57 -0.42 -6.03
N ALA A 432 3.57 0.11 -5.33
CA ALA A 432 3.75 1.17 -4.35
C ALA A 432 3.64 0.61 -2.92
N TYR A 433 4.63 0.91 -2.08
CA TYR A 433 4.72 0.45 -0.70
C TYR A 433 4.78 1.62 0.28
N ASP A 434 4.08 1.46 1.39
CA ASP A 434 4.05 2.41 2.50
C ASP A 434 5.20 2.16 3.50
N CYS A 435 5.71 3.26 4.04
CA CYS A 435 6.77 3.31 5.05
C CYS A 435 6.40 4.35 6.10
N TYR A 436 6.28 3.89 7.34
CA TYR A 436 5.93 4.72 8.48
C TYR A 436 7.16 4.99 9.35
N GLY A 437 7.22 6.22 9.86
CA GLY A 437 8.27 6.64 10.76
C GLY A 437 8.10 8.07 11.23
N LEU A 438 8.78 8.36 12.35
CA LEU A 438 8.77 9.65 13.04
C LEU A 438 10.20 9.99 13.44
N SER A 439 10.61 11.24 13.27
CA SER A 439 11.95 11.69 13.64
C SER A 439 12.26 11.45 15.12
N GLU A 440 11.26 11.58 16.00
CA GLU A 440 11.38 11.34 17.44
C GLU A 440 11.79 9.90 17.77
N ILE A 441 11.38 8.92 16.96
CA ILE A 441 11.67 7.49 17.20
C ILE A 441 13.00 7.09 16.56
N ILE A 442 13.13 7.32 15.26
CA ILE A 442 14.36 7.02 14.49
C ILE A 442 14.40 7.74 13.12
N GLY A 443 13.27 8.21 12.60
CA GLY A 443 13.06 8.51 11.17
C GLY A 443 12.17 7.46 10.51
N PRO A 444 12.21 7.30 9.16
CA PRO A 444 11.57 6.17 8.47
C PRO A 444 12.15 4.83 8.93
N GLY A 445 11.40 3.74 8.71
CA GLY A 445 11.81 2.37 9.06
C GLY A 445 11.22 1.85 10.38
N VAL A 446 10.35 2.62 11.03
CA VAL A 446 9.60 2.14 12.20
C VAL A 446 8.67 1.00 11.79
N ALA A 447 7.90 1.22 10.72
CA ALA A 447 7.07 0.19 10.11
C ALA A 447 7.10 0.26 8.57
N PHE A 448 6.85 -0.87 7.91
CA PHE A 448 6.94 -1.00 6.45
C PHE A 448 5.97 -2.03 5.88
N GLU A 449 5.48 -1.81 4.67
CA GLU A 449 4.72 -2.85 3.95
C GLU A 449 5.63 -3.94 3.36
N CYS A 450 5.07 -5.14 3.23
CA CYS A 450 5.69 -6.24 2.48
C CYS A 450 4.94 -6.51 1.16
N CYS A 451 5.35 -7.54 0.42
CA CYS A 451 4.72 -7.95 -0.85
C CYS A 451 3.22 -8.22 -0.80
N GLU A 452 2.62 -8.36 0.38
CA GLU A 452 1.16 -8.53 0.53
C GLU A 452 0.39 -7.21 0.42
N GLN A 453 1.02 -6.06 0.72
CA GLN A 453 0.39 -4.73 0.81
C GLN A 453 -0.81 -4.69 1.80
N GLY A 454 -1.21 -3.49 2.22
CA GLY A 454 -2.36 -3.21 3.10
C GLY A 454 -2.02 -2.98 4.57
N PHE A 455 -1.05 -3.71 5.13
CA PHE A 455 -0.61 -3.54 6.53
C PHE A 455 0.91 -3.37 6.63
N LEU A 456 1.36 -2.61 7.62
CA LEU A 456 2.77 -2.30 7.84
C LEU A 456 3.34 -3.15 8.98
N HIS A 457 4.36 -3.95 8.72
CA HIS A 457 5.13 -4.63 9.75
C HIS A 457 5.91 -3.62 10.58
N ILE A 458 5.72 -3.63 11.90
CA ILE A 458 6.56 -2.85 12.82
C ILE A 458 7.83 -3.65 13.11
N ASN A 459 8.99 -2.98 13.07
CA ASN A 459 10.26 -3.53 13.57
C ASN A 459 10.22 -3.62 15.12
N GLU A 460 9.34 -4.47 15.66
CA GLU A 460 8.93 -4.44 17.07
C GLU A 460 10.01 -4.91 18.06
N ASP A 461 11.09 -5.52 17.55
CA ASP A 461 12.28 -5.76 18.37
C ASP A 461 13.06 -4.46 18.62
N LEU A 462 12.97 -3.48 17.71
CA LEU A 462 13.61 -2.17 17.80
C LEU A 462 12.68 -1.12 18.43
N PHE A 463 11.39 -1.16 18.09
CA PHE A 463 10.38 -0.19 18.50
C PHE A 463 9.14 -0.91 19.04
N LEU A 464 9.01 -0.99 20.35
CA LEU A 464 7.90 -1.67 21.01
C LEU A 464 6.61 -0.85 20.86
N PRO A 465 5.56 -1.37 20.19
CA PRO A 465 4.31 -0.65 20.00
C PRO A 465 3.26 -0.98 21.06
N GLU A 466 2.44 0.01 21.40
CA GLU A 466 1.23 -0.13 22.20
C GLU A 466 0.09 0.66 21.53
N ILE A 467 -1.15 0.22 21.74
CA ILE A 467 -2.35 1.01 21.43
C ILE A 467 -3.02 1.38 22.74
N ILE A 468 -3.22 2.67 22.97
CA ILE A 468 -3.92 3.18 24.15
C ILE A 468 -5.17 3.94 23.75
N ASP A 469 -6.12 4.00 24.68
CA ASP A 469 -7.19 4.98 24.61
C ASP A 469 -6.59 6.38 24.89
N PRO A 470 -6.83 7.38 24.01
CA PRO A 470 -6.20 8.69 24.15
C PRO A 470 -6.72 9.52 25.34
N GLU A 471 -7.88 9.19 25.88
CA GLU A 471 -8.53 9.87 27.01
C GLU A 471 -8.19 9.19 28.35
N THR A 472 -8.43 7.88 28.46
CA THR A 472 -8.20 7.12 29.70
C THR A 472 -6.74 6.72 29.88
N LEU A 473 -5.95 6.71 28.80
CA LEU A 473 -4.55 6.29 28.75
C LEU A 473 -4.32 4.81 29.08
N GLU A 474 -5.39 4.02 29.13
CA GLU A 474 -5.33 2.59 29.34
C GLU A 474 -5.07 1.86 28.01
N PRO A 475 -4.31 0.74 28.02
CA PRO A 475 -4.11 -0.06 26.81
C PRO A 475 -5.42 -0.66 26.31
N LEU A 476 -5.63 -0.59 25.01
CA LEU A 476 -6.79 -1.19 24.35
C LEU A 476 -6.57 -2.68 24.05
N PRO A 477 -7.65 -3.48 23.95
CA PRO A 477 -7.59 -4.86 23.47
C PRO A 477 -6.94 -5.00 22.09
N GLU A 478 -6.46 -6.19 21.77
CA GLU A 478 -5.88 -6.46 20.44
C GLU A 478 -6.90 -6.21 19.32
N GLY A 479 -6.45 -5.57 18.23
CA GLY A 479 -7.30 -5.25 17.08
C GLY A 479 -8.14 -3.97 17.22
N GLU A 480 -8.27 -3.41 18.42
CA GLU A 480 -8.97 -2.15 18.65
C GLU A 480 -8.17 -0.95 18.14
N GLN A 481 -8.89 0.09 17.73
CA GLN A 481 -8.31 1.32 17.20
C GLN A 481 -8.07 2.33 18.33
N GLY A 482 -6.87 2.92 18.37
CA GLY A 482 -6.50 3.92 19.36
C GLY A 482 -5.19 4.63 19.04
N GLU A 483 -4.63 5.34 20.01
CA GLU A 483 -3.38 6.08 19.85
C GLU A 483 -2.19 5.14 19.90
N LEU A 484 -1.33 5.22 18.88
CA LEU A 484 -0.06 4.50 18.84
C LEU A 484 0.94 5.12 19.82
N VAL A 485 1.50 4.29 20.67
CA VAL A 485 2.58 4.63 21.58
C VAL A 485 3.79 3.77 21.25
N LEU A 486 4.99 4.37 21.23
CA LEU A 486 6.22 3.69 20.84
C LEU A 486 7.31 3.83 21.89
N THR A 487 8.02 2.74 22.17
CA THR A 487 9.22 2.71 23.01
C THR A 487 10.44 2.27 22.21
N THR A 488 11.53 3.04 22.23
CA THR A 488 12.75 2.73 21.48
C THR A 488 13.65 1.76 22.26
N LEU A 489 13.61 0.47 21.92
CA LEU A 489 14.30 -0.59 22.68
C LEU A 489 15.82 -0.65 22.46
N ARG A 490 16.32 0.00 21.40
CA ARG A 490 17.71 -0.12 20.94
C ARG A 490 18.43 1.21 20.73
N ARG A 491 17.77 2.35 20.98
CA ARG A 491 18.39 3.68 20.88
C ARG A 491 19.26 3.97 22.10
N GLU A 492 20.43 4.56 21.87
CA GLU A 492 21.40 4.93 22.91
C GLU A 492 21.46 6.44 23.14
N ALA A 493 21.51 7.28 22.10
CA ALA A 493 21.70 8.73 22.26
C ALA A 493 20.52 9.41 22.97
N MET A 494 19.31 9.18 22.46
CA MET A 494 18.08 9.76 22.98
C MET A 494 16.93 8.74 22.92
N PRO A 495 16.97 7.70 23.76
CA PRO A 495 15.88 6.73 23.83
C PRO A 495 14.62 7.36 24.43
N LEU A 496 13.46 6.97 23.88
CA LEU A 496 12.15 7.39 24.35
C LEU A 496 11.38 6.20 24.92
N LEU A 497 10.80 6.41 26.10
CA LEU A 497 9.92 5.47 26.78
C LEU A 497 8.46 5.90 26.63
N ARG A 498 7.62 5.00 26.10
CA ARG A 498 6.18 5.20 25.89
C ARG A 498 5.86 6.58 25.29
N TYR A 499 6.48 6.88 24.15
CA TYR A 499 6.25 8.14 23.44
C TYR A 499 4.87 8.15 22.78
N ARG A 500 4.06 9.15 23.13
CA ARG A 500 2.74 9.39 22.55
C ARG A 500 2.86 10.01 21.16
N THR A 501 2.63 9.21 20.12
CA THR A 501 2.79 9.64 18.72
C THR A 501 1.69 10.59 18.27
N ARG A 502 0.53 10.51 18.94
CA ARG A 502 -0.75 11.12 18.53
C ARG A 502 -1.34 10.53 17.25
N ASP A 503 -0.73 9.51 16.66
CA ASP A 503 -1.25 8.84 15.45
C ASP A 503 -2.27 7.75 15.83
N ILE A 504 -3.38 7.65 15.10
CA ILE A 504 -4.44 6.66 15.32
C ILE A 504 -4.27 5.47 14.38
N THR A 505 -4.22 4.27 14.94
CA THR A 505 -4.13 2.99 14.22
C THR A 505 -4.60 1.83 15.11
N ARG A 506 -4.40 0.58 14.67
CA ARG A 506 -4.58 -0.65 15.45
C ARG A 506 -3.45 -1.62 15.17
N LEU A 507 -3.22 -2.56 16.07
CA LEU A 507 -2.24 -3.63 15.92
C LEU A 507 -2.90 -4.96 15.56
N ILE A 508 -2.27 -5.69 14.65
CA ILE A 508 -2.71 -6.96 14.11
C ILE A 508 -1.59 -7.98 14.31
N TYR A 509 -1.85 -8.94 15.18
CA TYR A 509 -0.94 -10.03 15.50
C TYR A 509 -1.15 -11.23 14.57
N GLY A 510 -0.27 -12.21 14.69
CA GLY A 510 -0.28 -13.44 13.89
C GLY A 510 0.58 -13.37 12.62
N PRO A 511 0.90 -14.53 12.04
CA PRO A 511 1.82 -14.63 10.91
C PRO A 511 1.27 -13.94 9.67
N CYS A 512 2.16 -13.31 8.91
CA CYS A 512 1.86 -12.74 7.61
C CYS A 512 2.19 -13.76 6.50
N PRO A 513 1.41 -13.81 5.39
CA PRO A 513 1.71 -14.68 4.27
C PRO A 513 3.13 -14.51 3.69
N CYS A 514 3.76 -13.34 3.86
CA CYS A 514 5.14 -13.09 3.45
C CYS A 514 6.21 -13.84 4.27
N GLY A 515 5.80 -14.56 5.33
CA GLY A 515 6.68 -15.34 6.21
C GLY A 515 7.11 -14.60 7.48
N ARG A 516 6.91 -13.28 7.58
CA ARG A 516 7.20 -12.51 8.78
C ARG A 516 6.18 -12.79 9.88
N THR A 517 6.66 -12.81 11.11
CA THR A 517 5.83 -12.94 12.32
C THR A 517 5.70 -11.62 13.07
N LEU A 518 6.37 -10.55 12.62
CA LEU A 518 6.28 -9.21 13.20
C LEU A 518 4.83 -8.71 13.29
N VAL A 519 4.49 -8.05 14.41
CA VAL A 519 3.22 -7.33 14.54
C VAL A 519 3.05 -6.34 13.40
N ARG A 520 1.81 -6.24 12.91
CA ARG A 520 1.45 -5.31 11.84
C ARG A 520 0.58 -4.19 12.40
N MET A 521 0.75 -2.98 11.89
CA MET A 521 -0.18 -1.89 12.11
C MET A 521 -1.02 -1.64 10.85
N ASP A 522 -2.23 -1.14 11.08
CA ASP A 522 -3.03 -0.53 10.03
C ASP A 522 -2.41 0.82 9.61
N ARG A 523 -2.87 1.35 8.47
CA ARG A 523 -2.51 2.71 8.05
C ARG A 523 -2.92 3.72 9.14
N ILE A 524 -2.23 4.85 9.18
CA ILE A 524 -2.63 5.94 10.07
C ILE A 524 -3.92 6.56 9.54
N THR A 525 -5.00 6.41 10.30
CA THR A 525 -6.33 6.92 9.92
C THR A 525 -6.56 8.35 10.39
N GLY A 526 -5.68 8.91 11.21
CA GLY A 526 -5.80 10.27 11.72
C GLY A 526 -4.79 10.54 12.81
N ARG A 527 -4.82 11.76 13.34
CA ARG A 527 -4.07 12.13 14.54
C ARG A 527 -4.99 12.75 15.58
N THR A 528 -4.76 12.45 16.86
CA THR A 528 -5.53 13.04 17.97
C THR A 528 -5.32 14.55 18.07
N ASP A 529 -4.19 15.07 17.60
CA ASP A 529 -3.88 16.52 17.62
C ASP A 529 -4.27 17.26 16.33
N ASP A 530 -4.46 16.56 15.20
CA ASP A 530 -5.01 17.13 13.95
C ASP A 530 -6.54 17.00 13.86
N MET A 531 -7.18 16.43 14.88
CA MET A 531 -8.63 16.29 14.96
C MET A 531 -9.29 17.67 14.97
N LEU A 532 -10.12 17.93 13.96
CA LEU A 532 -10.85 19.18 13.85
C LEU A 532 -12.16 19.05 14.64
N ILE A 533 -12.36 19.93 15.62
CA ILE A 533 -13.64 20.04 16.32
C ILE A 533 -14.46 21.12 15.61
N ILE A 534 -15.52 20.73 14.92
CA ILE A 534 -16.35 21.63 14.13
C ILE A 534 -17.79 21.51 14.63
N ARG A 535 -18.28 22.55 15.30
CA ARG A 535 -19.61 22.56 15.94
C ARG A 535 -19.83 21.37 16.89
N GLY A 536 -18.79 20.99 17.62
CA GLY A 536 -18.83 19.88 18.58
C GLY A 536 -18.69 18.48 17.98
N VAL A 537 -18.50 18.37 16.65
CA VAL A 537 -18.23 17.10 15.97
C VAL A 537 -16.74 16.94 15.74
N ASN A 538 -16.19 15.77 16.09
CA ASN A 538 -14.82 15.39 15.82
C ASN A 538 -14.68 14.94 14.36
N VAL A 539 -13.87 15.66 13.59
CA VAL A 539 -13.69 15.43 12.15
C VAL A 539 -12.21 15.17 11.87
N PHE A 540 -11.90 14.01 11.31
CA PHE A 540 -10.56 13.72 10.82
C PHE A 540 -10.45 14.08 9.33
N PRO A 541 -9.44 14.87 8.91
CA PRO A 541 -9.24 15.21 7.50
C PRO A 541 -9.20 14.01 6.53
N SER A 542 -8.70 12.86 7.00
CA SER A 542 -8.65 11.59 6.28
C SER A 542 -10.02 11.01 5.91
N GLN A 543 -11.03 11.19 6.76
CA GLN A 543 -12.41 10.73 6.48
C GLN A 543 -13.00 11.52 5.30
N ILE A 544 -12.68 12.81 5.21
CA ILE A 544 -13.11 13.64 4.08
C ILE A 544 -12.33 13.26 2.81
N GLU A 545 -11.03 12.98 2.93
CA GLU A 545 -10.23 12.49 1.81
C GLU A 545 -10.82 11.22 1.19
N GLU A 546 -11.15 10.22 2.01
CA GLU A 546 -11.72 8.96 1.55
C GLU A 546 -13.01 9.16 0.73
N VAL A 547 -13.86 10.11 1.14
CA VAL A 547 -15.08 10.48 0.41
C VAL A 547 -14.76 11.15 -0.93
N LEU A 548 -13.82 12.10 -0.93
CA LEU A 548 -13.48 12.90 -2.12
C LEU A 548 -12.82 12.04 -3.19
N VAL A 549 -11.82 11.25 -2.81
CA VAL A 549 -11.08 10.45 -3.78
C VAL A 549 -12.00 9.37 -4.35
N GLY A 550 -12.93 8.81 -3.58
CA GLY A 550 -13.90 7.79 -4.04
C GLY A 550 -14.96 8.27 -5.04
N LEU A 551 -14.91 9.51 -5.50
CA LEU A 551 -15.87 10.10 -6.43
C LEU A 551 -15.28 10.27 -7.83
N GLU A 552 -16.01 9.76 -8.83
CA GLU A 552 -15.70 10.04 -10.23
C GLU A 552 -15.84 11.54 -10.53
N GLY A 553 -14.84 12.10 -11.22
CA GLY A 553 -14.77 13.51 -11.58
C GLY A 553 -13.96 14.36 -10.61
N VAL A 554 -13.38 13.77 -9.56
CA VAL A 554 -12.57 14.47 -8.56
C VAL A 554 -11.09 14.12 -8.72
N GLU A 555 -10.25 15.14 -8.75
CA GLU A 555 -8.80 14.98 -8.64
C GLU A 555 -8.37 14.85 -7.16
N PRO A 556 -7.23 14.21 -6.84
CA PRO A 556 -6.77 13.98 -5.47
C PRO A 556 -6.25 15.26 -4.76
N HIS A 557 -6.64 16.42 -5.26
CA HIS A 557 -6.20 17.74 -4.82
C HIS A 557 -7.36 18.48 -4.18
N TYR A 558 -7.22 18.71 -2.88
CA TYR A 558 -8.24 19.34 -2.05
C TYR A 558 -7.60 20.08 -0.87
N GLN A 559 -8.33 21.07 -0.35
CA GLN A 559 -8.06 21.81 0.87
C GLN A 559 -9.31 21.90 1.75
N LEU A 560 -9.10 21.72 3.04
CA LEU A 560 -10.07 21.95 4.10
C LEU A 560 -9.80 23.34 4.69
N VAL A 561 -10.68 24.29 4.44
CA VAL A 561 -10.55 25.66 4.91
C VAL A 561 -11.52 25.86 6.07
N LEU A 562 -10.98 26.14 7.25
CA LEU A 562 -11.75 26.44 8.45
C LEU A 562 -11.90 27.94 8.59
N ARG A 563 -13.13 28.42 8.78
CA ARG A 563 -13.44 29.82 9.01
C ARG A 563 -14.35 29.96 10.23
N ARG A 564 -14.27 31.10 10.90
CA ARG A 564 -15.26 31.50 11.90
C ARG A 564 -16.23 32.49 11.25
N GLU A 565 -17.51 32.15 11.27
CA GLU A 565 -18.60 33.01 10.80
C GLU A 565 -19.56 33.25 11.96
N GLY A 566 -19.46 34.44 12.58
CA GLY A 566 -20.17 34.73 13.82
C GLY A 566 -19.73 33.79 14.96
N PRO A 567 -20.66 33.14 15.69
CA PRO A 567 -20.32 32.24 16.79
C PRO A 567 -19.99 30.80 16.34
N LEU A 568 -20.09 30.47 15.05
CA LEU A 568 -19.97 29.11 14.54
C LEU A 568 -18.74 28.92 13.65
N ASP A 569 -18.10 27.77 13.81
CA ASP A 569 -17.05 27.31 12.90
C ASP A 569 -17.69 26.71 11.62
N ARG A 570 -17.15 27.09 10.46
CA ARG A 570 -17.49 26.54 9.14
C ARG A 570 -16.31 25.80 8.53
N LEU A 571 -16.64 24.70 7.87
CA LEU A 571 -15.74 23.92 7.04
C LEU A 571 -16.10 24.12 5.56
N GLU A 572 -15.18 24.70 4.81
CA GLU A 572 -15.20 24.74 3.34
C GLU A 572 -14.25 23.66 2.80
N ILE A 573 -14.73 22.85 1.87
CA ILE A 573 -13.93 21.89 1.11
C ILE A 573 -13.71 22.48 -0.28
N ARG A 574 -12.46 22.82 -0.59
CA ARG A 574 -12.03 23.16 -1.95
C ARG A 574 -11.48 21.90 -2.60
N VAL A 575 -11.96 21.56 -3.78
CA VAL A 575 -11.56 20.33 -4.46
C VAL A 575 -11.48 20.55 -5.96
N GLU A 576 -10.40 20.04 -6.57
CA GLU A 576 -10.22 20.09 -8.02
C GLU A 576 -11.08 19.05 -8.72
N ILE A 577 -11.73 19.48 -9.81
CA ILE A 577 -12.46 18.61 -10.72
C ILE A 577 -11.54 18.17 -11.87
N GLU A 578 -11.73 16.95 -12.35
CA GLU A 578 -11.02 16.45 -13.53
C GLU A 578 -11.36 17.29 -14.78
N GLU A 579 -10.38 17.50 -15.65
CA GLU A 579 -10.49 18.42 -16.80
C GLU A 579 -11.65 18.05 -17.75
N ARG A 580 -11.86 16.75 -18.00
CA ARG A 580 -12.98 16.24 -18.83
C ARG A 580 -14.36 16.60 -18.29
N PHE A 581 -14.50 16.77 -16.98
CA PHE A 581 -15.76 17.18 -16.34
C PHE A 581 -15.83 18.71 -16.18
N TYR A 582 -14.69 19.38 -16.00
CA TYR A 582 -14.63 20.85 -15.98
C TYR A 582 -15.18 21.46 -17.27
N CYS A 583 -14.79 20.92 -18.43
CA CYS A 583 -15.21 21.39 -19.75
C CYS A 583 -16.72 21.25 -20.02
N GLN A 584 -17.45 20.48 -19.22
CA GLN A 584 -18.91 20.29 -19.37
C GLN A 584 -19.73 21.45 -18.79
N GLY A 585 -19.10 22.38 -18.08
CA GLY A 585 -19.71 23.65 -17.68
C GLY A 585 -20.12 23.73 -16.20
N PRO A 586 -20.82 24.82 -15.81
CA PRO A 586 -21.16 25.12 -14.42
C PRO A 586 -22.10 24.10 -13.75
N ASP A 587 -23.01 23.49 -14.50
CA ASP A 587 -24.00 22.58 -13.91
C ASP A 587 -23.39 21.26 -13.45
N THR A 588 -22.44 20.70 -14.21
CA THR A 588 -21.64 19.53 -13.78
C THR A 588 -20.89 19.81 -12.49
N ARG A 589 -20.30 21.01 -12.34
CA ARG A 589 -19.59 21.41 -11.12
C ARG A 589 -20.54 21.51 -9.92
N ARG A 590 -21.74 22.05 -10.11
CA ARG A 590 -22.77 22.14 -9.07
C ARG A 590 -23.24 20.76 -8.62
N GLN A 591 -23.55 19.88 -9.56
CA GLN A 591 -23.96 18.50 -9.27
C GLN A 591 -22.86 17.72 -8.52
N LEU A 592 -21.59 17.92 -8.91
CA LEU A 592 -20.46 17.31 -8.21
C LEU A 592 -20.33 17.86 -6.78
N ALA A 593 -20.45 19.18 -6.59
CA ALA A 593 -20.43 19.80 -5.27
C ALA A 593 -21.54 19.26 -4.35
N GLU A 594 -22.76 19.11 -4.87
CA GLU A 594 -23.91 18.55 -4.14
C GLU A 594 -23.67 17.08 -3.74
N ARG A 595 -23.18 16.25 -4.67
CA ARG A 595 -22.82 14.84 -4.40
C ARG A 595 -21.73 14.72 -3.33
N ILE A 596 -20.71 15.57 -3.37
CA ILE A 596 -19.65 15.61 -2.36
C ILE A 596 -20.24 16.01 -1.01
N ALA A 597 -21.01 17.10 -0.96
CA ALA A 597 -21.59 17.60 0.27
C ALA A 597 -22.50 16.56 0.94
N GLU A 598 -23.31 15.83 0.15
CA GLU A 598 -24.16 14.76 0.64
C GLU A 598 -23.35 13.59 1.22
N LYS A 599 -22.35 13.07 0.48
CA LYS A 599 -21.51 11.97 0.99
C LYS A 599 -20.71 12.36 2.21
N VAL A 600 -20.15 13.57 2.25
CA VAL A 600 -19.43 14.07 3.43
C VAL A 600 -20.39 14.15 4.60
N ARG A 601 -21.59 14.71 4.44
CA ARG A 601 -22.62 14.76 5.49
C ARG A 601 -22.98 13.37 6.02
N HIS A 602 -23.09 12.36 5.15
CA HIS A 602 -23.32 10.98 5.58
C HIS A 602 -22.15 10.37 6.36
N THR A 603 -20.92 10.77 6.04
CA THR A 603 -19.70 10.19 6.62
C THR A 603 -19.33 10.83 7.95
N ILE A 604 -19.37 12.17 8.04
CA ILE A 604 -18.93 12.91 9.23
C ILE A 604 -20.11 13.52 10.02
N GLY A 605 -21.34 13.38 9.55
CA GLY A 605 -22.53 13.91 10.23
C GLY A 605 -22.67 15.45 10.17
N LEU A 606 -21.84 16.14 9.40
CA LEU A 606 -21.77 17.61 9.33
C LEU A 606 -22.05 18.12 7.90
N SER A 607 -22.92 19.12 7.78
CA SER A 607 -23.10 19.85 6.53
C SER A 607 -21.92 20.79 6.28
N VAL A 608 -21.27 20.64 5.12
CA VAL A 608 -20.09 21.39 4.69
C VAL A 608 -20.36 22.20 3.43
N GLN A 609 -19.62 23.29 3.24
CA GLN A 609 -19.64 24.01 1.96
C GLN A 609 -18.61 23.37 1.03
N VAL A 610 -19.00 23.03 -0.20
CA VAL A 610 -18.09 22.44 -1.19
C VAL A 610 -17.90 23.42 -2.33
N ASN A 611 -16.65 23.74 -2.63
CA ASN A 611 -16.24 24.59 -3.73
C ASN A 611 -15.42 23.76 -4.72
N VAL A 612 -16.04 23.45 -5.86
CA VAL A 612 -15.41 22.70 -6.95
C VAL A 612 -14.64 23.68 -7.82
N VAL A 613 -13.32 23.67 -7.70
CA VAL A 613 -12.41 24.61 -8.35
C VAL A 613 -11.84 24.02 -9.63
N ALA A 614 -11.35 24.89 -10.53
CA ALA A 614 -10.75 24.45 -11.79
C ALA A 614 -9.50 23.57 -11.53
N PRO A 615 -9.17 22.65 -12.45
CA PRO A 615 -7.92 21.89 -12.36
C PRO A 615 -6.73 22.82 -12.13
N ARG A 616 -5.77 22.39 -11.28
CA ARG A 616 -4.50 23.10 -11.01
C ARG A 616 -4.63 24.48 -10.35
N THR A 617 -5.70 24.71 -9.60
CA THR A 617 -5.87 25.95 -8.82
C THR A 617 -5.48 25.80 -7.36
N ILE A 618 -5.33 24.57 -6.86
CA ILE A 618 -4.84 24.28 -5.53
C ILE A 618 -3.32 24.10 -5.59
N ASP A 619 -2.60 24.91 -4.81
CA ASP A 619 -1.15 24.91 -4.72
C ASP A 619 -0.59 23.49 -4.54
N ARG A 620 0.25 23.09 -5.49
CA ARG A 620 1.03 21.85 -5.40
C ARG A 620 2.20 22.09 -4.46
N SER A 621 2.29 21.31 -3.38
CA SER A 621 3.43 21.38 -2.46
C SER A 621 4.59 20.55 -3.02
N LEU A 622 5.82 21.10 -2.94
CA LEU A 622 7.04 20.31 -3.11
C LEU A 622 7.28 19.40 -1.89
N GLY A 623 6.69 19.68 -0.73
CA GLY A 623 6.80 18.84 0.47
C GLY A 623 5.49 18.11 0.80
N LYS A 624 5.20 17.96 2.10
CA LYS A 624 3.89 17.45 2.57
C LYS A 624 2.77 18.37 2.08
N ALA A 625 1.67 17.79 1.60
CA ALA A 625 0.52 18.58 1.17
C ALA A 625 -0.13 19.32 2.36
N LYS A 626 -0.33 20.64 2.24
CA LYS A 626 -1.05 21.43 3.25
C LYS A 626 -2.56 21.27 3.01
N ARG A 627 -3.15 20.24 3.63
CA ARG A 627 -4.58 19.88 3.47
C ARG A 627 -5.52 20.69 4.33
N VAL A 628 -5.06 21.24 5.46
CA VAL A 628 -5.88 22.04 6.37
C VAL A 628 -5.35 23.47 6.42
N VAL A 629 -6.24 24.44 6.21
CA VAL A 629 -5.98 25.87 6.34
C VAL A 629 -6.94 26.42 7.39
N ASP A 630 -6.40 26.73 8.57
CA ASP A 630 -7.20 27.29 9.67
C ASP A 630 -7.15 28.82 9.66
N LEU A 631 -8.26 29.44 9.27
CA LEU A 631 -8.43 30.89 9.18
C LEU A 631 -9.38 31.43 10.27
N ARG A 632 -9.67 30.65 11.33
CA ARG A 632 -10.59 31.07 12.41
C ARG A 632 -10.09 32.28 13.20
N GLY A 633 -8.79 32.60 13.10
CA GLY A 633 -8.15 33.76 13.72
C GLY A 633 -7.88 34.94 12.79
N GLU A 634 -8.18 34.84 11.49
CA GLU A 634 -7.96 35.93 10.53
C GLU A 634 -9.22 36.82 10.41
N PRO A 635 -9.09 38.16 10.36
CA PRO A 635 -10.22 39.04 10.06
C PRO A 635 -10.79 38.68 8.69
N GLN A 636 -12.11 38.62 8.56
CA GLN A 636 -12.74 38.44 7.26
C GLN A 636 -12.37 39.63 6.35
N GLY A 637 -11.44 39.41 5.43
CA GLY A 637 -11.22 40.35 4.33
C GLY A 637 -12.51 40.39 3.49
N HIS A 638 -13.19 41.53 3.52
CA HIS A 638 -14.27 41.77 2.56
C HIS A 638 -13.67 41.73 1.14
N PRO A 639 -14.20 40.90 0.23
CA PRO A 639 -13.80 40.97 -1.16
C PRO A 639 -14.25 42.32 -1.73
N SER A 640 -13.29 43.10 -2.23
CA SER A 640 -13.53 44.30 -3.04
C SER A 640 -14.10 43.94 -4.41
#